data_AF-A0A1Y1MBA4-F1
#
_entry.id   AF-A0A1Y1MBA4-F1
#
_cell.length_a   1.000
_cell.length_b   1.000
_cell.length_c   1.000
_cell.angle_alpha   90.00
_cell.angle_beta   90.00
_cell.angle_gamma   90.00
#
_symmetry.space_group_name_H-M   'P 1'
#
loop_
_entity.id
_entity.type
_entity.pdbx_description
1 polymer ?
#
loop_
_entity_poly.entity_id
_entity_poly.type
_entity_poly.pdbx_seq_one_letter_code
_entity_poly.pdbx_strand_id
1 'polypeptide(L)'
;ALEEAVQALDALNKKDITEMKSYGKPPVKVEMVMEAVMILKQLDPSWAEAKKQLGDQNFLTNLREFDKNNISEKTLKKIATYTSNEEFVPDKIGIVSLAAKSLCMWVIAIEKYAKVWKIVAPKKARLDEALESLKQQQKLLAAAHAKLAELNMMLARLQREYEEKLLQKEELNKKAEFLRLKLERAAMLVENLAGERERWDSTVFTLDTQFVYLPGDCLLATAFISYLGPFVSQYRDGLVEFWKDQVMELEIAFDSEFNVSKFLCDPTTIREWNIQGLPSDAFSTENGIIVTRGTRWPLVIDPQIQAQKWIKAMERKNGLKTIDFGMTDYMKVLEAAIQNGKPVILQNILEEMDPSLNPVLNKDIIKQGGTEYIKFDEKLITYNRNFKFFITTKLTNPHYPPEISTKTTLVNFAVKQQGLEAQLLGVVIRKERPQLEEQKDKMVTTIAQGKRTLINLENELLRLLNESKGSLLENAELFNTLQVSKATSMAVQKSLEVSEVTEIQIDIAREGYRPCAERASILFFVLSDMGKIDPMYQFALDSYILLFAQSIDKSTKSNHLPDRIANLNDYHTYAVYKNTCRTLFERHKLLFSFHMCIKILEAQEKIMVNEYNFLLKGGVVLDRENQPDNPCTWLNEESWDNITELDKLPGFHGTVASFEQFTKDWREWYINTEPETLPLIGEWDDICDEFQKMLFVRCIRQDRISFCTSNFIINQLGPKFVEPPVLDVKAVFEESLPQTPLIFVLSPGVDPTNALITLADSMSMNEHFQSLSLGQGQAPIATRMIATGTKTGDWVFLANCHLSLSWMPKLDKIVENLQTTKVHPNFRLWLSSSPHPDFPLSILQAGIKMTTEPPKGIKANLKRLYQIITEDQFNLCQAREKYKRLLFSLCFFHAILLERKKFQQLGWNVIYSFNDADFEVSENLLSIYLDEYPVTPWDALKYLIAGVNYGGHVTDDWDRRLLLTYINQFFCEEALTNPYHRLSSLPTYYIPRDGSLESYLNYVNVLPNTDRPETFGQHPNADIASLNSETRSMCETLMSLQIQTSSGTAELKEEKVRLPYVPLSDV
;
A
#
# COMPACT_ATOMS: atom_id res chain seq x y z
N ALA A 1 34.14 -147.82 -27.89
CA ALA A 1 32.97 -148.72 -28.04
C ALA A 1 32.05 -148.31 -29.19
N LEU A 2 31.16 -147.32 -29.03
CA LEU A 2 30.25 -146.95 -30.13
C LEU A 2 30.98 -146.31 -31.32
N GLU A 3 31.98 -145.45 -31.06
CA GLU A 3 32.81 -144.87 -32.14
C GLU A 3 33.70 -145.91 -32.85
N GLU A 4 34.26 -146.88 -32.13
CA GLU A 4 35.06 -147.98 -32.73
C GLU A 4 34.22 -148.87 -33.67
N ALA A 5 32.95 -149.10 -33.33
CA ALA A 5 32.03 -149.86 -34.19
C ALA A 5 31.65 -149.11 -35.47
N VAL A 6 31.52 -147.78 -35.41
CA VAL A 6 31.28 -146.95 -36.60
C VAL A 6 32.52 -146.93 -37.49
N GLN A 7 33.73 -146.84 -36.93
CA GLN A 7 34.97 -146.95 -37.71
C GLN A 7 35.15 -148.31 -38.39
N ALA A 8 34.76 -149.42 -37.75
CA ALA A 8 34.83 -150.75 -38.38
C ALA A 8 33.87 -150.91 -39.58
N LEU A 9 32.73 -150.20 -39.55
CA LEU A 9 31.78 -150.11 -40.67
C LEU A 9 32.33 -149.29 -41.84
N ASP A 10 33.19 -148.30 -41.57
CA ASP A 10 33.79 -147.43 -42.58
C ASP A 10 34.89 -148.13 -43.40
N ALA A 11 35.49 -149.18 -42.85
CA ALA A 11 36.51 -149.99 -43.52
C ALA A 11 35.95 -150.93 -44.61
N LEU A 12 34.61 -151.02 -44.76
CA LEU A 12 33.95 -151.87 -45.75
C LEU A 12 33.73 -151.15 -47.08
N ASN A 13 34.28 -151.70 -48.15
CA ASN A 13 34.14 -151.13 -49.49
C ASN A 13 33.07 -151.87 -50.31
N LYS A 14 32.53 -151.20 -51.33
CA LYS A 14 31.46 -151.76 -52.19
C LYS A 14 31.83 -153.10 -52.84
N LYS A 15 33.13 -153.33 -53.09
CA LYS A 15 33.63 -154.63 -53.58
C LYS A 15 33.37 -155.77 -52.58
N ASP A 16 33.61 -155.54 -51.29
CA ASP A 16 33.49 -156.56 -50.24
C ASP A 16 32.03 -156.97 -49.99
N ILE A 17 31.10 -156.01 -50.11
CA ILE A 17 29.65 -156.28 -50.06
C ILE A 17 29.18 -157.04 -51.31
N THR A 18 29.74 -156.71 -52.48
CA THR A 18 29.40 -157.42 -53.74
C THR A 18 29.90 -158.87 -53.70
N GLU A 19 31.07 -159.11 -53.09
CA GLU A 19 31.60 -160.45 -52.84
C GLU A 19 30.65 -161.26 -51.93
N MET A 20 30.21 -160.69 -50.81
CA MET A 20 29.23 -161.34 -49.93
C MET A 20 27.88 -161.63 -50.62
N LYS A 21 27.43 -160.77 -51.53
CA LYS A 21 26.21 -160.98 -52.31
C LYS A 21 26.33 -162.11 -53.34
N SER A 22 27.54 -162.33 -53.87
CA SER A 22 27.78 -163.32 -54.94
C SER A 22 27.62 -164.77 -54.47
N TYR A 23 27.59 -165.03 -53.16
CA TYR A 23 27.36 -166.37 -52.64
C TYR A 23 25.98 -166.92 -53.06
N GLY A 24 26.01 -168.09 -53.72
CA GLY A 24 24.81 -168.87 -54.04
C GLY A 24 24.18 -169.49 -52.78
N LYS A 25 25.02 -170.02 -51.89
CA LYS A 25 24.67 -170.47 -50.54
C LYS A 25 25.77 -170.00 -49.58
N PRO A 26 25.50 -169.08 -48.64
CA PRO A 26 26.54 -168.48 -47.80
C PRO A 26 27.08 -169.47 -46.76
N PRO A 27 28.32 -169.29 -46.28
CA PRO A 27 28.81 -169.99 -45.09
C PRO A 27 27.94 -169.63 -43.86
N VAL A 28 27.64 -170.62 -43.02
CA VAL A 28 26.74 -170.48 -41.84
C VAL A 28 27.10 -169.28 -40.95
N LYS A 29 28.40 -168.99 -40.77
CA LYS A 29 28.87 -167.86 -39.95
C LYS A 29 28.49 -166.49 -40.53
N VAL A 30 28.45 -166.36 -41.85
CA VAL A 30 28.07 -165.11 -42.52
C VAL A 30 26.56 -164.91 -42.47
N GLU A 31 25.79 -165.99 -42.59
CA GLU A 31 24.34 -165.98 -42.46
C GLU A 31 23.91 -165.51 -41.06
N MET A 32 24.52 -166.04 -40.00
CA MET A 32 24.24 -165.62 -38.62
C MET A 32 24.48 -164.12 -38.37
N VAL A 33 25.56 -163.55 -38.92
CA VAL A 33 25.84 -162.10 -38.76
C VAL A 33 24.78 -161.27 -39.46
N MET A 34 24.38 -161.69 -40.65
CA MET A 34 23.37 -160.96 -41.40
C MET A 34 21.99 -161.07 -40.77
N GLU A 35 21.62 -162.22 -40.19
CA GLU A 35 20.41 -162.34 -39.38
C GLU A 35 20.41 -161.36 -38.20
N ALA A 36 21.52 -161.26 -37.47
CA ALA A 36 21.64 -160.33 -36.33
C ALA A 36 21.51 -158.86 -36.75
N VAL A 37 22.06 -158.49 -37.92
CA VAL A 37 21.90 -157.15 -38.49
C VAL A 37 20.44 -156.90 -38.92
N MET A 38 19.76 -157.90 -39.49
CA MET A 38 18.33 -157.79 -39.84
C MET A 38 17.44 -157.64 -38.60
N ILE A 39 17.75 -158.35 -37.52
CA ILE A 39 17.02 -158.23 -36.24
C ILE A 39 17.16 -156.81 -35.68
N LEU A 40 18.36 -156.19 -35.76
CA LEU A 40 18.56 -154.79 -35.37
C LEU A 40 17.72 -153.82 -36.20
N LYS A 41 17.60 -154.06 -37.51
CA LYS A 41 16.72 -153.28 -38.40
C LYS A 41 15.23 -153.64 -38.30
N GLN A 42 14.87 -154.59 -37.44
CA GLN A 42 13.51 -155.14 -37.29
C GLN A 42 12.94 -155.75 -38.58
N LEU A 43 13.81 -156.36 -39.40
CA LEU A 43 13.45 -157.07 -40.64
C LEU A 43 13.49 -158.60 -40.44
N ASP A 44 12.94 -159.35 -41.39
CA ASP A 44 12.86 -160.82 -41.35
C ASP A 44 14.26 -161.45 -41.46
N PRO A 45 14.72 -162.25 -40.47
CA PRO A 45 16.06 -162.84 -40.45
C PRO A 45 16.13 -164.06 -41.38
N SER A 46 16.07 -163.83 -42.69
CA SER A 46 16.32 -164.84 -43.71
C SER A 46 17.39 -164.36 -44.69
N TRP A 47 18.18 -165.30 -45.23
CA TRP A 47 19.21 -164.94 -46.21
C TRP A 47 18.63 -164.29 -47.48
N ALA A 48 17.40 -164.64 -47.87
CA ALA A 48 16.73 -164.03 -49.02
C ALA A 48 16.55 -162.51 -48.83
N GLU A 49 16.11 -162.08 -47.64
CA GLU A 49 15.95 -160.66 -47.33
C GLU A 49 17.32 -159.98 -47.08
N ALA A 50 18.26 -160.66 -46.42
CA ALA A 50 19.61 -160.17 -46.26
C ALA A 50 20.31 -159.90 -47.62
N LYS A 51 20.12 -160.78 -48.62
CA LYS A 51 20.69 -160.62 -49.97
C LYS A 51 20.05 -159.46 -50.74
N LYS A 52 18.77 -159.17 -50.49
CA LYS A 52 18.08 -158.00 -51.03
C LYS A 52 18.64 -156.71 -50.42
N GLN A 53 18.84 -156.68 -49.10
CA GLN A 53 19.42 -155.53 -48.38
C GLN A 53 20.90 -155.31 -48.71
N LEU A 54 21.71 -156.36 -48.89
CA LEU A 54 23.09 -156.26 -49.38
C LEU A 54 23.17 -155.74 -50.83
N GLY A 55 22.07 -155.77 -51.58
CA GLY A 55 21.95 -155.18 -52.91
C GLY A 55 21.57 -153.70 -52.93
N ASP A 56 21.15 -153.13 -51.81
CA ASP A 56 20.75 -151.73 -51.69
C ASP A 56 21.97 -150.81 -51.68
N GLN A 57 21.97 -149.79 -52.53
CA GLN A 57 23.10 -148.85 -52.66
C GLN A 57 23.35 -148.06 -51.36
N ASN A 58 22.34 -147.91 -50.49
CA ASN A 58 22.41 -147.13 -49.25
C ASN A 58 22.56 -147.98 -47.98
N PHE A 59 22.82 -149.29 -48.11
CA PHE A 59 22.86 -150.20 -46.96
C PHE A 59 23.83 -149.78 -45.85
N LEU A 60 25.07 -149.39 -46.20
CA LEU A 60 26.08 -148.95 -45.23
C LEU A 60 25.69 -147.62 -44.54
N THR A 61 25.13 -146.67 -45.29
CA THR A 61 24.66 -145.38 -44.74
C THR A 61 23.56 -145.59 -43.71
N ASN A 62 22.61 -146.49 -44.01
CA ASN A 62 21.52 -146.83 -43.11
C ASN A 62 21.97 -147.50 -41.80
N LEU A 63 23.16 -148.12 -41.77
CA LEU A 63 23.73 -148.68 -40.54
C LEU A 63 24.46 -147.60 -39.70
N ARG A 64 25.01 -146.56 -40.34
CA ARG A 64 25.63 -145.43 -39.62
C ARG A 64 24.61 -144.56 -38.90
N GLU A 65 23.48 -144.28 -39.56
CA GLU A 65 22.43 -143.39 -39.04
C GLU A 65 21.42 -144.08 -38.11
N PHE A 66 21.72 -145.31 -37.66
CA PHE A 66 20.82 -146.08 -36.82
C PHE A 66 20.55 -145.39 -35.47
N ASP A 67 19.27 -145.24 -35.10
CA ASP A 67 18.85 -144.59 -33.86
C ASP A 67 19.21 -145.44 -32.63
N LYS A 68 20.39 -145.14 -32.09
CA LYS A 68 20.99 -145.78 -30.91
C LYS A 68 20.32 -145.42 -29.58
N ASN A 69 19.47 -144.38 -29.54
CA ASN A 69 18.89 -143.88 -28.29
C ASN A 69 17.54 -144.54 -27.96
N ASN A 70 16.89 -145.16 -28.95
CA ASN A 70 15.49 -145.59 -28.85
C ASN A 70 15.27 -147.06 -29.27
N ILE A 71 16.09 -147.97 -28.73
CA ILE A 71 16.01 -149.41 -29.03
C ILE A 71 15.05 -150.11 -28.06
N SER A 72 14.09 -150.86 -28.61
CA SER A 72 13.09 -151.58 -27.81
C SER A 72 13.72 -152.74 -27.01
N GLU A 73 13.21 -152.99 -25.81
CA GLU A 73 13.71 -154.05 -24.92
C GLU A 73 13.53 -155.46 -25.52
N LYS A 74 12.52 -155.63 -26.38
CA LYS A 74 12.25 -156.88 -27.10
C LYS A 74 13.34 -157.18 -28.14
N THR A 75 13.83 -156.14 -28.83
CA THR A 75 14.91 -156.23 -29.82
C THR A 75 16.26 -156.50 -29.15
N LEU A 76 16.56 -155.81 -28.03
CA LEU A 76 17.77 -156.04 -27.23
C LEU A 76 17.90 -157.47 -26.70
N LYS A 77 16.80 -158.07 -26.20
CA LYS A 77 16.80 -159.47 -25.75
C LYS A 77 17.06 -160.47 -26.86
N LYS A 78 16.54 -160.22 -28.07
CA LYS A 78 16.76 -161.09 -29.24
C LYS A 78 18.18 -161.00 -29.81
N ILE A 79 18.84 -159.85 -29.69
CA ILE A 79 20.24 -159.71 -30.13
C ILE A 79 21.19 -160.33 -29.10
N ALA A 80 20.86 -160.21 -27.81
CA ALA A 80 21.63 -160.82 -26.73
C ALA A 80 21.81 -162.35 -26.90
N THR A 81 20.85 -163.06 -27.51
CA THR A 81 20.98 -164.50 -27.82
C THR A 81 21.99 -164.81 -28.93
N TYR A 82 22.28 -163.86 -29.83
CA TYR A 82 23.32 -164.00 -30.86
C TYR A 82 24.69 -163.52 -30.33
N THR A 83 24.75 -162.38 -29.64
CA THR A 83 26.00 -161.81 -29.09
C THR A 83 26.58 -162.62 -27.92
N SER A 84 25.81 -163.52 -27.30
CA SER A 84 26.28 -164.46 -26.27
C SER A 84 26.77 -165.81 -26.82
N ASN A 85 26.70 -166.05 -28.14
CA ASN A 85 27.11 -167.31 -28.76
C ASN A 85 28.64 -167.38 -29.00
N GLU A 86 29.31 -168.47 -28.60
CA GLU A 86 30.78 -168.63 -28.68
C GLU A 86 31.36 -168.64 -30.11
N GLU A 87 30.51 -168.84 -31.13
CA GLU A 87 30.90 -168.74 -32.54
C GLU A 87 30.67 -167.34 -33.15
N PHE A 88 29.97 -166.43 -32.44
CA PHE A 88 29.64 -165.06 -32.86
C PHE A 88 30.67 -164.04 -32.36
N VAL A 89 31.95 -164.30 -32.63
CA VAL A 89 33.08 -163.46 -32.21
C VAL A 89 33.76 -162.87 -33.45
N PRO A 90 34.02 -161.55 -33.51
CA PRO A 90 34.56 -160.88 -34.70
C PRO A 90 35.80 -161.56 -35.31
N ASP A 91 36.75 -162.01 -34.48
CA ASP A 91 38.00 -162.62 -34.95
C ASP A 91 37.79 -164.00 -35.60
N LYS A 92 36.84 -164.82 -35.12
CA LYS A 92 36.51 -166.12 -35.72
C LYS A 92 35.75 -165.98 -37.04
N ILE A 93 34.89 -164.96 -37.15
CA ILE A 93 34.12 -164.67 -38.37
C ILE A 93 35.02 -164.08 -39.46
N GLY A 94 36.03 -163.29 -39.08
CA GLY A 94 36.97 -162.67 -40.01
C GLY A 94 37.83 -163.63 -40.84
N ILE A 95 38.02 -164.87 -40.36
CA ILE A 95 38.72 -165.92 -41.12
C ILE A 95 37.93 -166.31 -42.39
N VAL A 96 36.59 -166.27 -42.30
CA VAL A 96 35.68 -166.68 -43.39
C VAL A 96 35.29 -165.48 -44.26
N SER A 97 35.04 -164.33 -43.64
CA SER A 97 34.78 -163.08 -44.36
C SER A 97 35.15 -161.88 -43.50
N LEU A 98 36.08 -161.07 -44.00
CA LEU A 98 36.47 -159.81 -43.37
C LEU A 98 35.27 -158.86 -43.27
N ALA A 99 34.35 -158.91 -44.25
CA ALA A 99 33.18 -158.08 -44.28
C ALA A 99 32.14 -158.42 -43.20
N ALA A 100 31.95 -159.72 -42.94
CA ALA A 100 31.08 -160.16 -41.85
C ALA A 100 31.67 -159.84 -40.46
N LYS A 101 33.00 -159.77 -40.30
CA LYS A 101 33.65 -159.37 -39.05
C LYS A 101 33.26 -157.95 -38.61
N SER A 102 33.34 -156.98 -39.53
CA SER A 102 33.01 -155.59 -39.24
C SER A 102 31.54 -155.40 -38.86
N LEU A 103 30.62 -156.09 -39.54
CA LEU A 103 29.20 -156.05 -39.20
C LEU A 103 28.92 -156.68 -37.82
N CYS A 104 29.60 -157.77 -37.47
CA CYS A 104 29.49 -158.39 -36.15
C CYS A 104 29.90 -157.45 -35.01
N MET A 105 30.98 -156.67 -35.18
CA MET A 105 31.43 -155.70 -34.16
C MET A 105 30.41 -154.59 -33.90
N TRP A 106 29.73 -154.14 -34.95
CA TRP A 106 28.75 -153.08 -34.84
C TRP A 106 27.52 -153.50 -34.02
N VAL A 107 27.01 -154.71 -34.25
CA VAL A 107 25.88 -155.27 -33.48
C VAL A 107 26.16 -155.26 -31.97
N ILE A 108 27.38 -155.65 -31.57
CA ILE A 108 27.79 -155.72 -30.14
C ILE A 108 27.85 -154.32 -29.50
N ALA A 109 28.35 -153.32 -30.21
CA ALA A 109 28.52 -151.97 -29.65
C ALA A 109 27.19 -151.24 -29.42
N ILE A 110 26.20 -151.45 -30.30
CA ILE A 110 24.87 -150.87 -30.19
C ILE A 110 24.12 -151.38 -28.94
N GLU A 111 24.26 -152.66 -28.61
CA GLU A 111 23.68 -153.23 -27.38
C GLU A 111 24.22 -152.54 -26.11
N LYS A 112 25.54 -152.28 -26.06
CA LYS A 112 26.20 -151.74 -24.87
C LYS A 112 25.80 -150.28 -24.57
N TYR A 113 25.60 -149.47 -25.60
CA TYR A 113 25.23 -148.05 -25.44
C TYR A 113 23.81 -147.87 -24.88
N ALA A 114 22.85 -148.66 -25.37
CA ALA A 114 21.45 -148.58 -24.92
C ALA A 114 21.26 -148.84 -23.42
N LYS A 115 22.13 -149.67 -22.80
CA LYS A 115 22.09 -149.96 -21.36
C LYS A 115 22.51 -148.75 -20.48
N VAL A 116 23.36 -147.84 -20.97
CA VAL A 116 23.94 -146.73 -20.17
C VAL A 116 23.04 -145.49 -20.11
N TRP A 117 22.32 -145.17 -21.20
CA TRP A 117 21.46 -143.98 -21.29
C TRP A 117 20.36 -143.90 -20.21
N LYS A 118 19.88 -145.06 -19.73
CA LYS A 118 18.82 -145.17 -18.72
C LYS A 118 19.16 -144.56 -17.35
N ILE A 119 20.44 -144.36 -17.04
CA ILE A 119 20.90 -143.88 -15.72
C ILE A 119 21.01 -142.33 -15.66
N VAL A 120 21.18 -141.66 -16.80
CA VAL A 120 21.56 -140.22 -16.85
C VAL A 120 20.35 -139.27 -16.89
N ALA A 121 19.20 -139.72 -17.41
CA ALA A 121 18.01 -138.89 -17.59
C ALA A 121 17.46 -138.19 -16.32
N PRO A 122 17.31 -138.84 -15.15
CA PRO A 122 16.66 -138.20 -14.00
C PRO A 122 17.48 -137.10 -13.31
N LYS A 123 18.81 -137.04 -13.51
CA LYS A 123 19.67 -136.01 -12.88
C LYS A 123 19.60 -134.66 -13.59
N LYS A 124 19.22 -134.63 -14.87
CA LYS A 124 19.16 -133.38 -15.67
C LYS A 124 17.92 -132.54 -15.35
N ALA A 125 16.79 -133.19 -15.03
CA ALA A 125 15.53 -132.51 -14.72
C ALA A 125 15.56 -131.67 -13.42
N ARG A 126 16.33 -132.09 -12.39
CA ARG A 126 16.42 -131.35 -11.11
C ARG A 126 17.22 -130.05 -11.19
N LEU A 127 18.09 -129.89 -12.18
CA LEU A 127 18.91 -128.69 -12.34
C LEU A 127 18.10 -127.53 -12.95
N ASP A 128 17.19 -127.85 -13.88
CA ASP A 128 16.41 -126.84 -14.60
C ASP A 128 15.35 -126.17 -13.68
N GLU A 129 14.76 -126.91 -12.74
CA GLU A 129 13.74 -126.39 -11.83
C GLU A 129 14.28 -125.29 -10.88
N ALA A 130 15.53 -125.42 -10.42
CA ALA A 130 16.15 -124.43 -9.53
C ALA A 130 16.56 -123.12 -10.25
N LEU A 131 16.90 -123.20 -11.54
CA LEU A 131 17.31 -122.04 -12.34
C LEU A 131 16.12 -121.13 -12.70
N GLU A 132 14.93 -121.70 -12.90
CA GLU A 132 13.73 -120.93 -13.24
C GLU A 132 13.28 -120.02 -12.08
N SER A 133 13.39 -120.50 -10.82
CA SER A 133 12.99 -119.74 -9.63
C SER A 133 13.87 -118.52 -9.35
N LEU A 134 15.19 -118.60 -9.62
CA LEU A 134 16.11 -117.47 -9.41
C LEU A 134 15.81 -116.32 -10.38
N LYS A 135 15.45 -116.66 -11.62
CA LYS A 135 15.19 -115.70 -12.71
C LYS A 135 13.94 -114.85 -12.46
N GLN A 136 12.92 -115.40 -11.80
CA GLN A 136 11.70 -114.64 -11.47
C GLN A 136 11.94 -113.57 -10.39
N GLN A 137 12.68 -113.89 -9.34
CA GLN A 137 12.97 -112.95 -8.24
C GLN A 137 13.82 -111.75 -8.69
N GLN A 138 14.83 -111.97 -9.55
CA GLN A 138 15.65 -110.89 -10.11
C GLN A 138 14.87 -109.92 -11.01
N LYS A 139 13.84 -110.39 -11.73
CA LYS A 139 12.98 -109.54 -12.56
C LYS A 139 12.14 -108.56 -11.74
N LEU A 140 11.61 -109.01 -10.60
CA LEU A 140 10.81 -108.16 -9.71
C LEU A 140 11.64 -107.05 -9.07
N LEU A 141 12.87 -107.35 -8.66
CA LEU A 141 13.77 -106.37 -8.04
C LEU A 141 14.19 -105.28 -9.03
N ALA A 142 14.49 -105.65 -10.28
CA ALA A 142 14.81 -104.68 -11.33
C ALA A 142 13.63 -103.74 -11.66
N ALA A 143 12.39 -104.25 -11.69
CA ALA A 143 11.21 -103.44 -11.95
C ALA A 143 10.92 -102.43 -10.81
N ALA A 144 11.15 -102.81 -9.55
CA ALA A 144 10.96 -101.92 -8.41
C ALA A 144 12.00 -100.77 -8.40
N HIS A 145 13.26 -101.06 -8.70
CA HIS A 145 14.31 -100.03 -8.79
C HIS A 145 14.06 -99.03 -9.93
N ALA A 146 13.58 -99.48 -11.09
CA ALA A 146 13.24 -98.61 -12.19
C ALA A 146 12.11 -97.61 -11.82
N LYS A 147 11.09 -98.08 -11.11
CA LYS A 147 9.95 -97.23 -10.70
C LYS A 147 10.34 -96.19 -9.64
N LEU A 148 11.28 -96.52 -8.76
CA LEU A 148 11.81 -95.58 -7.75
C LEU A 148 12.67 -94.48 -8.40
N ALA A 149 13.47 -94.84 -9.42
CA ALA A 149 14.23 -93.87 -10.20
C ALA A 149 13.32 -92.89 -10.97
N GLU A 150 12.23 -93.39 -11.58
CA GLU A 150 11.23 -92.57 -12.26
C GLU A 150 10.54 -91.57 -11.32
N LEU A 151 10.10 -92.02 -10.14
CA LEU A 151 9.47 -91.16 -9.14
C LEU A 151 10.43 -90.08 -8.61
N ASN A 152 11.70 -90.41 -8.36
CA ASN A 152 12.70 -89.43 -7.93
C ASN A 152 12.99 -88.39 -9.01
N MET A 153 13.04 -88.78 -10.28
CA MET A 153 13.15 -87.83 -11.39
C MET A 153 11.92 -86.92 -11.47
N MET A 154 10.73 -87.46 -11.27
CA MET A 154 9.49 -86.68 -11.28
C MET A 154 9.42 -85.69 -10.10
N LEU A 155 9.84 -86.10 -8.90
CA LEU A 155 9.92 -85.25 -7.71
C LEU A 155 10.94 -84.11 -7.90
N ALA A 156 12.13 -84.43 -8.43
CA ALA A 156 13.15 -83.43 -8.73
C ALA A 156 12.75 -82.45 -9.84
N ARG A 157 11.89 -82.88 -10.78
CA ARG A 157 11.29 -81.99 -11.78
C ARG A 157 10.24 -81.07 -11.16
N LEU A 158 9.30 -81.64 -10.41
CA LEU A 158 8.23 -80.89 -9.74
C LEU A 158 8.77 -79.88 -8.73
N GLN A 159 9.83 -80.22 -8.00
CA GLN A 159 10.44 -79.31 -7.03
C GLN A 159 11.14 -78.12 -7.70
N ARG A 160 11.82 -78.34 -8.83
CA ARG A 160 12.34 -77.25 -9.68
C ARG A 160 11.22 -76.38 -10.24
N GLU A 161 10.17 -76.99 -10.79
CA GLU A 161 9.01 -76.25 -11.31
C GLU A 161 8.32 -75.43 -10.20
N TYR A 162 8.21 -75.96 -8.98
CA TYR A 162 7.66 -75.25 -7.83
C TYR A 162 8.51 -74.05 -7.41
N GLU A 163 9.82 -74.22 -7.26
CA GLU A 163 10.75 -73.14 -6.91
C GLU A 163 10.77 -72.03 -7.97
N GLU A 164 10.79 -72.40 -9.26
CA GLU A 164 10.73 -71.44 -10.37
C GLU A 164 9.41 -70.65 -10.37
N LYS A 165 8.28 -71.32 -10.12
CA LYS A 165 6.97 -70.66 -10.02
C LYS A 165 6.84 -69.77 -8.79
N LEU A 166 7.48 -70.14 -7.67
CA LEU A 166 7.46 -69.35 -6.44
C LEU A 166 8.30 -68.07 -6.58
N LEU A 167 9.47 -68.17 -7.20
CA LEU A 167 10.29 -67.02 -7.62
C LEU A 167 9.53 -66.10 -8.57
N GLN A 168 8.90 -66.66 -9.62
CA GLN A 168 8.06 -65.88 -10.54
C GLN A 168 6.92 -65.17 -9.80
N LYS A 169 6.26 -65.84 -8.84
CA LYS A 169 5.19 -65.24 -8.03
C LYS A 169 5.71 -64.08 -7.18
N GLU A 170 6.83 -64.24 -6.49
CA GLU A 170 7.42 -63.15 -5.68
C GLU A 170 7.87 -61.97 -6.54
N GLU A 171 8.47 -62.24 -7.70
CA GLU A 171 8.89 -61.22 -8.64
C GLU A 171 7.69 -60.46 -9.20
N LEU A 172 6.62 -61.16 -9.58
CA LEU A 172 5.37 -60.55 -10.03
C LEU A 172 4.69 -59.74 -8.93
N ASN A 173 4.68 -60.22 -7.69
CA ASN A 173 4.13 -59.46 -6.55
C ASN A 173 4.91 -58.19 -6.27
N LYS A 174 6.26 -58.25 -6.30
CA LYS A 174 7.11 -57.06 -6.17
C LYS A 174 6.88 -56.07 -7.31
N LYS A 175 6.75 -56.57 -8.56
CA LYS A 175 6.41 -55.73 -9.72
C LYS A 175 5.02 -55.11 -9.58
N ALA A 176 4.03 -55.86 -9.08
CA ALA A 176 2.67 -55.39 -8.89
C ALA A 176 2.57 -54.29 -7.82
N GLU A 177 3.21 -54.46 -6.65
CA GLU A 177 3.27 -53.41 -5.63
C GLU A 177 4.02 -52.17 -6.14
N PHE A 178 5.13 -52.36 -6.84
CA PHE A 178 5.87 -51.25 -7.42
C PHE A 178 5.05 -50.48 -8.48
N LEU A 179 4.29 -51.20 -9.32
CA LEU A 179 3.36 -50.60 -10.29
C LEU A 179 2.20 -49.88 -9.61
N ARG A 180 1.61 -50.48 -8.56
CA ARG A 180 0.54 -49.85 -7.77
C ARG A 180 1.01 -48.52 -7.18
N LEU A 181 2.19 -48.51 -6.57
CA LEU A 181 2.77 -47.32 -5.96
C LEU A 181 3.14 -46.25 -7.00
N LYS A 182 3.62 -46.66 -8.19
CA LYS A 182 3.82 -45.76 -9.32
C LYS A 182 2.50 -45.17 -9.84
N LEU A 183 1.44 -45.95 -9.91
CA LEU A 183 0.14 -45.54 -10.42
C LEU A 183 -0.56 -44.58 -9.44
N GLU A 184 -0.46 -44.85 -8.14
CA GLU A 184 -0.95 -43.95 -7.08
C GLU A 184 -0.21 -42.61 -7.10
N ARG A 185 1.12 -42.62 -7.18
CA ARG A 185 1.93 -41.40 -7.34
C ARG A 185 1.58 -40.66 -8.64
N ALA A 186 1.38 -41.37 -9.75
CA ALA A 186 1.04 -40.77 -11.03
C ALA A 186 -0.33 -40.09 -11.00
N ALA A 187 -1.35 -40.76 -10.43
CA ALA A 187 -2.68 -40.20 -10.29
C ALA A 187 -2.65 -38.91 -9.45
N MET A 188 -1.99 -38.93 -8.29
CA MET A 188 -1.86 -37.75 -7.44
C MET A 188 -1.02 -36.64 -8.08
N LEU A 189 0.05 -36.98 -8.82
CA LEU A 189 0.88 -35.97 -9.51
C LEU A 189 0.07 -35.25 -10.60
N VAL A 190 -0.73 -35.99 -11.36
CA VAL A 190 -1.64 -35.44 -12.37
C VAL A 190 -2.70 -34.55 -11.73
N GLU A 191 -3.33 -35.00 -10.65
CA GLU A 191 -4.33 -34.20 -9.91
C GLU A 191 -3.72 -32.93 -9.30
N ASN A 192 -2.48 -33.01 -8.81
CA ASN A 192 -1.78 -31.86 -8.24
C ASN A 192 -1.36 -30.83 -9.30
N LEU A 193 -0.85 -31.29 -10.44
CA LEU A 193 -0.42 -30.41 -11.53
C LEU A 193 -1.57 -29.95 -12.43
N ALA A 194 -2.72 -30.62 -12.43
CA ALA A 194 -3.88 -30.21 -13.24
C ALA A 194 -4.39 -28.82 -12.84
N GLY A 195 -4.54 -28.56 -11.53
CA GLY A 195 -4.96 -27.24 -11.04
C GLY A 195 -3.92 -26.15 -11.33
N GLU A 196 -2.63 -26.46 -11.21
CA GLU A 196 -1.55 -25.52 -11.56
C GLU A 196 -1.52 -25.24 -13.07
N ARG A 197 -1.79 -26.24 -13.90
CA ARG A 197 -1.92 -26.06 -15.35
C ARG A 197 -3.07 -25.12 -15.69
N GLU A 198 -4.27 -25.34 -15.17
CA GLU A 198 -5.41 -24.45 -15.42
C GLU A 198 -5.11 -23.01 -14.99
N ARG A 199 -4.44 -22.85 -13.84
CA ARG A 199 -3.98 -21.55 -13.35
C ARG A 199 -2.97 -20.91 -14.31
N TRP A 200 -1.95 -21.65 -14.74
CA TRP A 200 -0.96 -21.15 -15.70
C TRP A 200 -1.58 -20.81 -17.04
N ASP A 201 -2.50 -21.63 -17.55
CA ASP A 201 -3.25 -21.34 -18.77
C ASP A 201 -4.04 -20.02 -18.62
N SER A 202 -4.68 -19.80 -17.46
CA SER A 202 -5.36 -18.52 -17.15
C SER A 202 -4.39 -17.34 -17.00
N THR A 203 -3.24 -17.53 -16.36
CA THR A 203 -2.21 -16.49 -16.20
C THR A 203 -1.60 -16.13 -17.55
N VAL A 204 -1.30 -17.11 -18.40
CA VAL A 204 -0.81 -16.91 -19.77
C VAL A 204 -1.84 -16.16 -20.59
N PHE A 205 -3.11 -16.55 -20.54
CA PHE A 205 -4.19 -15.82 -21.23
C PHE A 205 -4.27 -14.35 -20.77
N THR A 206 -4.14 -14.11 -19.46
CA THR A 206 -4.15 -12.75 -18.89
C THR A 206 -2.93 -11.96 -19.35
N LEU A 207 -1.74 -12.55 -19.31
CA LEU A 207 -0.50 -11.92 -19.74
C LEU A 207 -0.48 -11.65 -21.25
N ASP A 208 -0.99 -12.56 -22.07
CA ASP A 208 -1.13 -12.38 -23.52
C ASP A 208 -2.07 -11.20 -23.82
N THR A 209 -3.18 -11.11 -23.10
CA THR A 209 -4.12 -9.98 -23.20
C THR A 209 -3.45 -8.66 -22.80
N GLN A 210 -2.75 -8.63 -21.67
CA GLN A 210 -1.98 -7.45 -21.23
C GLN A 210 -0.85 -7.09 -22.18
N PHE A 211 -0.21 -8.08 -22.81
CA PHE A 211 0.86 -7.86 -23.79
C PHE A 211 0.33 -7.16 -25.04
N VAL A 212 -0.91 -7.47 -25.46
CA VAL A 212 -1.59 -6.77 -26.55
C VAL A 212 -1.87 -5.31 -26.19
N TYR A 213 -2.25 -5.01 -24.94
CA TYR A 213 -2.52 -3.64 -24.46
C TYR A 213 -1.28 -2.81 -24.16
N LEU A 214 -0.13 -3.47 -23.99
CA LEU A 214 1.12 -2.85 -23.57
C LEU A 214 1.54 -1.61 -24.38
N PRO A 215 1.42 -1.56 -25.73
CA PRO A 215 1.79 -0.37 -26.50
C PRO A 215 0.98 0.87 -26.10
N GLY A 216 -0.35 0.73 -25.95
CA GLY A 216 -1.23 1.82 -25.53
C GLY A 216 -1.00 2.23 -24.07
N ASP A 217 -0.88 1.24 -23.18
CA ASP A 217 -0.65 1.48 -21.75
C ASP A 217 0.71 2.17 -21.51
N CYS A 218 1.76 1.75 -22.23
CA CYS A 218 3.08 2.40 -22.17
C CYS A 218 3.03 3.84 -22.70
N LEU A 219 2.27 4.09 -23.76
CA LEU A 219 2.11 5.42 -24.32
C LEU A 219 1.44 6.36 -23.31
N LEU A 220 0.32 5.94 -22.73
CA LEU A 220 -0.39 6.69 -21.69
C LEU A 220 0.48 6.92 -20.44
N ALA A 221 1.17 5.88 -19.96
CA ALA A 221 2.08 5.98 -18.82
C ALA A 221 3.24 6.94 -19.07
N THR A 222 3.84 6.90 -20.27
CA THR A 222 4.97 7.76 -20.63
C THR A 222 4.53 9.22 -20.80
N ALA A 223 3.37 9.44 -21.41
CA ALA A 223 2.76 10.77 -21.52
C ALA A 223 2.46 11.36 -20.13
N PHE A 224 1.93 10.53 -19.22
CA PHE A 224 1.66 10.93 -17.84
C PHE A 224 2.92 11.41 -17.12
N ILE A 225 3.99 10.59 -17.09
CA ILE A 225 5.23 10.95 -16.38
C ILE A 225 5.91 12.19 -17.00
N SER A 226 5.78 12.35 -18.33
CA SER A 226 6.48 13.41 -19.06
C SER A 226 5.82 14.78 -18.92
N TYR A 227 4.47 14.82 -18.94
CA TYR A 227 3.72 16.07 -19.07
C TYR A 227 2.83 16.41 -17.88
N LEU A 228 2.35 15.43 -17.11
CA LEU A 228 1.31 15.68 -16.10
C LEU A 228 1.83 16.14 -14.73
N GLY A 229 3.15 16.12 -14.52
CA GLY A 229 3.80 16.56 -13.28
C GLY A 229 3.35 17.93 -12.74
N PRO A 230 3.29 19.01 -13.55
CA PRO A 230 2.91 20.34 -13.08
C PRO A 230 1.41 20.51 -12.76
N PHE A 231 0.56 19.67 -13.35
CA PHE A 231 -0.88 19.86 -13.33
C PHE A 231 -1.56 19.23 -12.10
N VAL A 232 -2.76 19.73 -11.80
CA VAL A 232 -3.62 19.27 -10.69
C VAL A 232 -4.49 18.09 -11.11
N SER A 233 -4.98 17.28 -10.16
CA SER A 233 -5.74 16.04 -10.42
C SER A 233 -6.87 16.20 -11.45
N GLN A 234 -7.76 17.19 -11.30
CA GLN A 234 -8.88 17.40 -12.23
C GLN A 234 -8.42 17.58 -13.69
N TYR A 235 -7.31 18.29 -13.89
CA TYR A 235 -6.74 18.51 -15.22
C TYR A 235 -6.00 17.28 -15.74
N ARG A 236 -5.35 16.51 -14.83
CA ARG A 236 -4.76 15.21 -15.18
C ARG A 236 -5.82 14.24 -15.67
N ASP A 237 -6.91 14.10 -14.92
CA ASP A 237 -8.03 13.21 -15.25
C ASP A 237 -8.63 13.58 -16.62
N GLY A 238 -8.92 14.87 -16.84
CA GLY A 238 -9.43 15.36 -18.11
C GLY A 238 -8.48 15.12 -19.30
N LEU A 239 -7.16 15.30 -19.11
CA LEU A 239 -6.18 15.02 -20.16
C LEU A 239 -5.98 13.53 -20.41
N VAL A 240 -6.00 12.70 -19.37
CA VAL A 240 -5.86 11.25 -19.51
C VAL A 240 -7.08 10.68 -20.24
N GLU A 241 -8.29 11.10 -19.90
CA GLU A 241 -9.50 10.71 -20.64
C GLU A 241 -9.43 11.16 -22.10
N PHE A 242 -9.02 12.41 -22.36
CA PHE A 242 -8.81 12.87 -23.73
C PHE A 242 -7.76 12.02 -24.49
N TRP A 243 -6.66 11.62 -23.85
CA TRP A 243 -5.68 10.75 -24.48
C TRP A 243 -6.20 9.33 -24.71
N LYS A 244 -7.03 8.78 -23.81
CA LYS A 244 -7.69 7.49 -24.02
C LYS A 244 -8.60 7.53 -25.25
N ASP A 245 -9.38 8.61 -25.41
CA ASP A 245 -10.23 8.81 -26.59
C ASP A 245 -9.40 8.82 -27.89
N GLN A 246 -8.25 9.50 -27.89
CA GLN A 246 -7.34 9.56 -29.04
C GLN A 246 -6.68 8.21 -29.34
N VAL A 247 -6.25 7.47 -28.31
CA VAL A 247 -5.68 6.12 -28.44
C VAL A 247 -6.73 5.16 -29.02
N MET A 248 -7.99 5.31 -28.60
CA MET A 248 -9.13 4.56 -29.12
C MET A 248 -9.42 4.89 -30.59
N GLU A 249 -9.42 6.18 -30.97
CA GLU A 249 -9.63 6.64 -32.35
C GLU A 249 -8.53 6.15 -33.30
N LEU A 250 -7.29 6.04 -32.81
CA LEU A 250 -6.14 5.52 -33.55
C LEU A 250 -6.06 3.98 -33.58
N GLU A 251 -7.07 3.28 -33.03
CA GLU A 251 -7.15 1.81 -32.95
C GLU A 251 -5.94 1.16 -32.26
N ILE A 252 -5.31 1.86 -31.32
CA ILE A 252 -4.21 1.31 -30.52
C ILE A 252 -4.81 0.56 -29.34
N ALA A 253 -4.46 -0.72 -29.17
CA ALA A 253 -4.96 -1.52 -28.07
C ALA A 253 -4.41 -1.02 -26.71
N PHE A 254 -5.31 -0.85 -25.74
CA PHE A 254 -4.99 -0.43 -24.37
C PHE A 254 -6.04 -0.98 -23.39
N ASP A 255 -5.74 -0.95 -22.09
CA ASP A 255 -6.69 -1.33 -21.05
C ASP A 255 -7.71 -0.19 -20.79
N SER A 256 -9.00 -0.48 -20.94
CA SER A 256 -10.06 0.50 -20.67
C SER A 256 -10.06 1.01 -19.22
N GLU A 257 -9.59 0.19 -18.27
CA GLU A 257 -9.46 0.54 -16.85
C GLU A 257 -8.02 0.98 -16.47
N PHE A 258 -7.25 1.48 -17.44
CA PHE A 258 -5.86 1.90 -17.22
C PHE A 258 -5.70 2.85 -16.02
N ASN A 259 -4.83 2.46 -15.08
CA ASN A 259 -4.46 3.24 -13.92
C ASN A 259 -2.93 3.29 -13.78
N VAL A 260 -2.38 4.51 -13.84
CA VAL A 260 -0.93 4.75 -13.83
C VAL A 260 -0.26 4.22 -12.56
N SER A 261 -0.90 4.37 -11.41
CA SER A 261 -0.35 3.92 -10.13
C SER A 261 -0.20 2.41 -10.06
N LYS A 262 -1.22 1.66 -10.51
CA LYS A 262 -1.18 0.19 -10.57
C LYS A 262 -0.18 -0.32 -11.62
N PHE A 263 -0.04 0.40 -12.74
CA PHE A 263 0.84 -0.01 -13.83
C PHE A 263 2.33 0.20 -13.53
N LEU A 264 2.70 1.33 -12.91
CA LEU A 264 4.11 1.71 -12.70
C LEU A 264 4.66 1.40 -11.29
N CYS A 265 3.79 1.12 -10.33
CA CYS A 265 4.18 0.95 -8.94
C CYS A 265 3.45 -0.21 -8.28
N ASP A 266 4.19 -0.99 -7.48
CA ASP A 266 3.63 -2.04 -6.66
C ASP A 266 3.06 -1.45 -5.34
N PRO A 267 1.97 -2.03 -4.78
CA PRO A 267 1.38 -1.54 -3.54
C PRO A 267 2.34 -1.51 -2.34
N THR A 268 3.37 -2.38 -2.33
CA THR A 268 4.37 -2.40 -1.26
C THR A 268 5.26 -1.17 -1.26
N THR A 269 5.71 -0.71 -2.43
CA THR A 269 6.51 0.51 -2.59
C THR A 269 5.69 1.74 -2.19
N ILE A 270 4.43 1.82 -2.63
CA ILE A 270 3.52 2.91 -2.23
C ILE A 270 3.37 2.95 -0.70
N ARG A 271 3.24 1.78 -0.07
CA ARG A 271 3.15 1.69 1.39
C ARG A 271 4.44 2.13 2.09
N GLU A 272 5.60 1.76 1.56
CA GLU A 272 6.88 2.23 2.10
C GLU A 272 7.00 3.76 2.01
N TRP A 273 6.55 4.36 0.90
CA TRP A 273 6.47 5.83 0.78
C TRP A 273 5.53 6.44 1.82
N ASN A 274 4.38 5.82 2.08
CA ASN A 274 3.44 6.29 3.09
C ASN A 274 4.05 6.28 4.51
N ILE A 275 4.81 5.22 4.84
CA ILE A 275 5.55 5.13 6.10
C ILE A 275 6.64 6.21 6.17
N GLN A 276 7.24 6.56 5.04
CA GLN A 276 8.24 7.63 4.91
C GLN A 276 7.61 9.04 4.88
N GLY A 277 6.28 9.16 4.98
CA GLY A 277 5.58 10.43 5.13
C GLY A 277 4.92 10.98 3.85
N LEU A 278 4.89 10.20 2.76
CA LEU A 278 4.04 10.52 1.61
C LEU A 278 2.56 10.33 2.00
N PRO A 279 1.64 11.24 1.63
CA PRO A 279 0.22 10.99 1.77
C PRO A 279 -0.26 9.79 0.96
N SER A 280 -1.31 9.13 1.45
CA SER A 280 -1.91 7.97 0.80
C SER A 280 -2.91 8.32 -0.31
N ASP A 281 -3.04 9.60 -0.69
CA ASP A 281 -3.94 10.01 -1.77
C ASP A 281 -3.34 9.72 -3.16
N ALA A 282 -4.21 9.67 -4.17
CA ALA A 282 -3.82 9.35 -5.54
C ALA A 282 -2.83 10.38 -6.12
N PHE A 283 -3.07 11.68 -5.91
CA PHE A 283 -2.23 12.76 -6.43
C PHE A 283 -0.80 12.69 -5.88
N SER A 284 -0.66 12.46 -4.57
CA SER A 284 0.64 12.27 -3.92
C SER A 284 1.34 11.00 -4.39
N THR A 285 0.60 9.91 -4.60
CA THR A 285 1.14 8.65 -5.14
C THR A 285 1.65 8.83 -6.57
N GLU A 286 0.86 9.48 -7.43
CA GLU A 286 1.26 9.86 -8.79
C GLU A 286 2.51 10.73 -8.80
N ASN A 287 2.56 11.76 -7.94
CA ASN A 287 3.74 12.61 -7.81
C ASN A 287 4.95 11.81 -7.34
N GLY A 288 4.77 10.87 -6.42
CA GLY A 288 5.82 9.94 -5.99
C GLY A 288 6.35 9.09 -7.14
N ILE A 289 5.48 8.63 -8.04
CA ILE A 289 5.86 7.92 -9.27
C ILE A 289 6.66 8.83 -10.20
N ILE A 290 6.21 10.07 -10.45
CA ILE A 290 6.92 11.01 -11.32
C ILE A 290 8.31 11.34 -10.76
N VAL A 291 8.42 11.57 -9.46
CA VAL A 291 9.69 11.87 -8.77
C VAL A 291 10.66 10.69 -8.83
N THR A 292 10.18 9.44 -8.76
CA THR A 292 11.04 8.25 -8.68
C THR A 292 11.32 7.59 -10.03
N ARG A 293 10.38 7.66 -10.98
CA ARG A 293 10.46 7.05 -12.32
C ARG A 293 10.80 8.05 -13.42
N GLY A 294 10.74 9.35 -13.15
CA GLY A 294 11.07 10.40 -14.11
C GLY A 294 12.50 10.29 -14.65
N THR A 295 12.66 10.53 -15.96
CA THR A 295 13.96 10.46 -16.63
C THR A 295 14.83 11.69 -16.37
N ARG A 296 14.22 12.89 -16.28
CA ARG A 296 14.88 14.15 -15.89
C ARG A 296 14.78 14.37 -14.39
N TRP A 297 15.70 15.14 -13.83
CA TRP A 297 15.69 15.41 -12.38
C TRP A 297 14.43 16.20 -11.98
N PRO A 298 13.74 15.80 -10.90
CA PRO A 298 12.52 16.46 -10.49
C PRO A 298 12.80 17.81 -9.83
N LEU A 299 12.08 18.84 -10.29
CA LEU A 299 11.93 20.13 -9.62
C LEU A 299 10.54 20.16 -8.99
N VAL A 300 10.52 20.01 -7.68
CA VAL A 300 9.31 19.84 -6.89
C VAL A 300 8.85 21.16 -6.29
N ILE A 301 7.64 21.57 -6.64
CA ILE A 301 6.95 22.74 -6.08
C ILE A 301 6.25 22.29 -4.81
N ASP A 302 6.82 22.62 -3.65
CA ASP A 302 6.44 22.07 -2.34
C ASP A 302 6.33 23.18 -1.26
N PRO A 303 5.29 24.03 -1.32
CA PRO A 303 5.11 25.13 -0.38
C PRO A 303 4.90 24.68 1.08
N GLN A 304 4.42 23.45 1.30
CA GLN A 304 4.20 22.87 2.64
C GLN A 304 5.34 21.94 3.10
N ILE A 305 6.42 21.80 2.33
CA ILE A 305 7.64 21.04 2.72
C ILE A 305 7.36 19.52 2.89
N GLN A 306 6.28 19.01 2.29
CA GLN A 306 5.87 17.61 2.42
C GLN A 306 6.76 16.68 1.60
N ALA A 307 6.99 17.00 0.32
CA ALA A 307 7.87 16.23 -0.54
C ALA A 307 9.31 16.25 -0.03
N GLN A 308 9.78 17.40 0.45
CA GLN A 308 11.12 17.53 1.02
C GLN A 308 11.33 16.61 2.23
N LYS A 309 10.34 16.52 3.14
CA LYS A 309 10.38 15.59 4.28
C LYS A 309 10.37 14.13 3.82
N TRP A 310 9.49 13.80 2.88
CA TRP A 310 9.40 12.45 2.33
C TRP A 310 10.70 12.02 1.64
N ILE A 311 11.29 12.85 0.76
CA ILE A 311 12.57 12.57 0.09
C ILE A 311 13.70 12.39 1.12
N LYS A 312 13.73 13.23 2.17
CA LYS A 312 14.70 13.09 3.28
C LYS A 312 14.54 11.76 4.02
N ALA A 313 13.31 11.29 4.23
CA ALA A 313 13.04 10.01 4.88
C ALA A 313 13.36 8.81 3.98
N MET A 314 12.97 8.88 2.70
CA MET A 314 13.20 7.86 1.67
C MET A 314 14.69 7.59 1.45
N GLU A 315 15.48 8.65 1.25
CA GLU A 315 16.92 8.52 0.94
C GLU A 315 17.81 8.54 2.19
N ARG A 316 17.24 8.44 3.40
CA ARG A 316 17.97 8.50 4.67
C ARG A 316 19.05 7.41 4.78
N LYS A 317 18.72 6.18 4.37
CA LYS A 317 19.65 5.03 4.39
C LYS A 317 20.77 5.17 3.36
N ASN A 318 20.53 5.91 2.28
CA ASN A 318 21.47 6.11 1.18
C ASN A 318 22.42 7.30 1.42
N GLY A 319 22.27 8.01 2.54
CA GLY A 319 23.17 9.09 2.95
C GLY A 319 22.96 10.42 2.22
N LEU A 320 21.69 10.81 2.01
CA LEU A 320 21.27 12.05 1.38
C LEU A 320 22.04 13.28 1.90
N LYS A 321 22.54 14.10 0.97
CA LYS A 321 23.16 15.39 1.25
C LYS A 321 22.20 16.53 0.93
N THR A 322 22.05 17.45 1.87
CA THR A 322 21.26 18.67 1.70
C THR A 322 22.19 19.82 1.33
N ILE A 323 21.85 20.56 0.28
CA ILE A 323 22.56 21.75 -0.17
C ILE A 323 21.57 22.92 -0.40
N ASP A 324 22.09 24.14 -0.31
CA ASP A 324 21.38 25.41 -0.51
C ASP A 324 22.38 26.40 -1.15
N PHE A 325 21.92 27.27 -2.05
CA PHE A 325 22.77 28.29 -2.70
C PHE A 325 23.43 29.26 -1.72
N GLY A 326 22.88 29.41 -0.51
CA GLY A 326 23.51 30.19 0.55
C GLY A 326 24.67 29.50 1.27
N MET A 327 25.04 28.26 0.90
CA MET A 327 26.22 27.56 1.42
C MET A 327 27.43 27.82 0.52
N THR A 328 28.58 28.19 1.09
CA THR A 328 29.78 28.51 0.28
C THR A 328 30.47 27.28 -0.31
N ASP A 329 30.18 26.08 0.21
CA ASP A 329 30.81 24.81 -0.16
C ASP A 329 29.88 23.87 -0.95
N TYR A 330 28.69 24.34 -1.36
CA TYR A 330 27.67 23.50 -1.99
C TYR A 330 28.18 22.76 -3.23
N MET A 331 28.99 23.41 -4.07
CA MET A 331 29.59 22.83 -5.27
C MET A 331 30.54 21.66 -4.94
N LYS A 332 31.33 21.78 -3.86
CA LYS A 332 32.24 20.71 -3.42
C LYS A 332 31.47 19.51 -2.89
N VAL A 333 30.38 19.75 -2.16
CA VAL A 333 29.49 18.69 -1.67
C VAL A 333 28.84 17.95 -2.84
N LEU A 334 28.41 18.68 -3.87
CA LEU A 334 27.83 18.11 -5.08
C LEU A 334 28.86 17.30 -5.90
N GLU A 335 30.07 17.83 -6.10
CA GLU A 335 31.19 17.13 -6.76
C GLU A 335 31.47 15.77 -6.08
N ALA A 336 31.60 15.77 -4.76
CA ALA A 336 31.84 14.56 -3.98
C ALA A 336 30.65 13.59 -4.02
N ALA A 337 29.41 14.09 -4.09
CA ALA A 337 28.22 13.25 -4.16
C ALA A 337 28.09 12.55 -5.51
N ILE A 338 28.41 13.24 -6.61
CA ILE A 338 28.41 12.68 -7.97
C ILE A 338 29.40 11.51 -8.08
N GLN A 339 30.63 11.69 -7.58
CA GLN A 339 31.67 10.65 -7.61
C GLN A 339 31.30 9.43 -6.75
N ASN A 340 30.72 9.67 -5.57
CA ASN A 340 30.38 8.60 -4.62
C ASN A 340 28.99 7.99 -4.83
N GLY A 341 28.18 8.52 -5.77
CA GLY A 341 26.82 8.06 -6.01
C GLY A 341 25.86 8.34 -4.85
N LYS A 342 26.06 9.43 -4.10
CA LYS A 342 25.17 9.81 -2.99
C LYS A 342 24.03 10.69 -3.50
N PRO A 343 22.78 10.51 -3.02
CA PRO A 343 21.69 11.38 -3.41
C PRO A 343 21.87 12.79 -2.83
N VAL A 344 21.45 13.81 -3.57
CA VAL A 344 21.53 15.23 -3.17
C VAL A 344 20.17 15.91 -3.33
N ILE A 345 19.79 16.73 -2.35
CA ILE A 345 18.61 17.61 -2.42
C ILE A 345 19.05 19.08 -2.36
N LEU A 346 18.68 19.86 -3.38
CA LEU A 346 18.87 21.30 -3.45
C LEU A 346 17.57 22.00 -3.02
N GLN A 347 17.65 22.77 -1.94
CA GLN A 347 16.49 23.32 -1.24
C GLN A 347 16.27 24.81 -1.51
N ASN A 348 15.01 25.23 -1.40
CA ASN A 348 14.58 26.63 -1.43
C ASN A 348 15.02 27.38 -2.68
N ILE A 349 14.96 26.73 -3.84
CA ILE A 349 15.22 27.44 -5.10
C ILE A 349 14.11 28.46 -5.32
N LEU A 350 14.50 29.68 -5.68
CA LEU A 350 13.58 30.73 -6.09
C LEU A 350 13.23 30.50 -7.58
N GLU A 351 13.32 31.54 -8.40
CA GLU A 351 13.07 31.44 -9.85
C GLU A 351 14.35 31.34 -10.67
N GLU A 352 15.51 31.67 -10.07
CA GLU A 352 16.82 31.62 -10.72
C GLU A 352 17.56 30.31 -10.38
N MET A 353 18.21 29.75 -11.40
CA MET A 353 19.04 28.55 -11.30
C MET A 353 20.48 28.88 -11.70
N ASP A 354 21.46 28.43 -10.91
CA ASP A 354 22.88 28.60 -11.23
C ASP A 354 23.25 27.80 -12.50
N PRO A 355 23.74 28.46 -13.58
CA PRO A 355 24.11 27.80 -14.83
C PRO A 355 25.20 26.72 -14.69
N SER A 356 26.01 26.76 -13.63
CA SER A 356 27.03 25.74 -13.35
C SER A 356 26.45 24.34 -13.12
N LEU A 357 25.16 24.25 -12.79
CA LEU A 357 24.43 22.98 -12.63
C LEU A 357 23.99 22.35 -13.96
N ASN A 358 24.03 23.10 -15.07
CA ASN A 358 23.56 22.63 -16.39
C ASN A 358 24.13 21.27 -16.83
N PRO A 359 25.44 20.96 -16.66
CA PRO A 359 25.97 19.66 -17.03
C PRO A 359 25.32 18.49 -16.28
N VAL A 360 24.95 18.71 -15.01
CA VAL A 360 24.27 17.73 -14.16
C VAL A 360 22.79 17.60 -14.55
N LEU A 361 22.14 18.73 -14.86
CA LEU A 361 20.74 18.77 -15.27
C LEU A 361 20.51 18.10 -16.62
N ASN A 362 21.35 18.39 -17.61
CA ASN A 362 21.31 17.81 -18.95
C ASN A 362 21.80 16.35 -18.99
N LYS A 363 22.48 15.89 -17.93
CA LYS A 363 23.16 14.59 -17.89
C LYS A 363 24.18 14.45 -19.02
N ASP A 364 25.08 15.43 -19.15
CA ASP A 364 26.16 15.49 -20.15
C ASP A 364 27.28 14.47 -19.85
N ILE A 365 26.92 13.18 -19.85
CA ILE A 365 27.77 12.05 -19.44
C ILE A 365 28.60 11.58 -20.64
N ILE A 366 29.91 11.55 -20.46
CA ILE A 366 30.90 11.12 -21.44
C ILE A 366 31.42 9.74 -21.07
N LYS A 367 31.36 8.77 -21.98
CA LYS A 367 31.95 7.43 -21.79
C LYS A 367 33.37 7.40 -22.33
N GLN A 368 34.36 7.17 -21.46
CA GLN A 368 35.76 6.97 -21.85
C GLN A 368 36.33 5.72 -21.16
N GLY A 369 36.84 4.77 -21.93
CA GLY A 369 37.52 3.59 -21.39
C GLY A 369 36.65 2.69 -20.48
N GLY A 370 35.33 2.65 -20.69
CA GLY A 370 34.39 1.87 -19.88
C GLY A 370 33.88 2.56 -18.60
N THR A 371 34.46 3.71 -18.24
CA THR A 371 34.02 4.55 -17.12
C THR A 371 33.24 5.76 -17.65
N GLU A 372 32.17 6.13 -16.93
CA GLU A 372 31.37 7.32 -17.22
C GLU A 372 31.96 8.54 -16.48
N TYR A 373 32.04 9.67 -17.16
CA TYR A 373 32.55 10.94 -16.66
C TYR A 373 31.56 12.06 -16.94
N ILE A 374 31.60 13.13 -16.16
CA ILE A 374 30.84 14.36 -16.40
C ILE A 374 31.78 15.56 -16.24
N LYS A 375 31.65 16.56 -17.11
CA LYS A 375 32.40 17.82 -16.97
C LYS A 375 31.62 18.76 -16.04
N PHE A 376 32.11 18.93 -14.82
CA PHE A 376 31.47 19.72 -13.79
C PHE A 376 32.47 20.73 -13.23
N ASP A 377 32.11 22.03 -13.21
CA ASP A 377 32.97 23.12 -12.73
C ASP A 377 34.39 23.10 -13.36
N GLU A 378 34.44 23.03 -14.69
CA GLU A 378 35.67 22.90 -15.51
C GLU A 378 36.51 21.62 -15.28
N LYS A 379 36.15 20.77 -14.32
CA LYS A 379 36.82 19.50 -14.04
C LYS A 379 36.10 18.33 -14.69
N LEU A 380 36.86 17.31 -15.08
CA LEU A 380 36.31 16.02 -15.51
C LEU A 380 36.26 15.09 -14.29
N ILE A 381 35.06 14.79 -13.80
CA ILE A 381 34.85 13.93 -12.62
C ILE A 381 34.19 12.60 -13.03
N THR A 382 34.48 11.54 -12.29
CA THR A 382 33.83 10.23 -12.50
C THR A 382 32.35 10.31 -12.13
N TYR A 383 31.49 9.78 -12.99
CA TYR A 383 30.05 9.75 -12.79
C TYR A 383 29.61 8.37 -12.26
N ASN A 384 28.89 8.37 -11.14
CA ASN A 384 28.30 7.16 -10.58
C ASN A 384 26.79 7.10 -10.89
N ARG A 385 26.33 6.00 -11.51
CA ARG A 385 24.92 5.82 -11.90
C ARG A 385 23.94 5.79 -10.73
N ASN A 386 24.39 5.53 -9.50
CA ASN A 386 23.54 5.57 -8.31
C ASN A 386 23.24 6.99 -7.82
N PHE A 387 23.92 8.01 -8.37
CA PHE A 387 23.66 9.40 -8.04
C PHE A 387 22.22 9.79 -8.38
N LYS A 388 21.57 10.53 -7.46
CA LYS A 388 20.25 11.12 -7.67
C LYS A 388 20.25 12.58 -7.26
N PHE A 389 19.54 13.42 -8.01
CA PHE A 389 19.43 14.84 -7.73
C PHE A 389 17.96 15.25 -7.62
N PHE A 390 17.61 15.89 -6.51
CA PHE A 390 16.28 16.40 -6.23
C PHE A 390 16.34 17.91 -6.03
N ILE A 391 15.39 18.63 -6.61
CA ILE A 391 15.28 20.07 -6.46
C ILE A 391 13.93 20.38 -5.82
N THR A 392 13.90 21.29 -4.85
CA THR A 392 12.65 21.71 -4.18
C THR A 392 12.55 23.23 -4.07
N THR A 393 11.34 23.77 -4.23
CA THR A 393 11.00 25.18 -3.98
C THR A 393 9.82 25.29 -3.01
N LYS A 394 9.83 26.33 -2.18
CA LYS A 394 8.71 26.68 -1.28
C LYS A 394 7.73 27.66 -1.91
N LEU A 395 8.03 28.19 -3.11
CA LEU A 395 7.14 29.09 -3.82
C LEU A 395 5.90 28.32 -4.26
N THR A 396 4.71 28.90 -4.06
CA THR A 396 3.45 28.21 -4.39
C THR A 396 3.19 28.18 -5.90
N ASN A 397 3.58 29.25 -6.61
CA ASN A 397 3.41 29.36 -8.06
C ASN A 397 4.63 30.07 -8.70
N PRO A 398 5.81 29.44 -8.73
CA PRO A 398 7.02 30.03 -9.31
C PRO A 398 6.93 30.12 -10.84
N HIS A 399 7.44 31.20 -11.42
CA HIS A 399 7.55 31.30 -12.87
C HIS A 399 8.93 30.84 -13.36
N TYR A 400 9.01 29.60 -13.84
CA TYR A 400 10.23 29.10 -14.46
C TYR A 400 10.27 29.37 -15.97
N PRO A 401 11.41 29.84 -16.53
CA PRO A 401 11.59 29.94 -17.97
C PRO A 401 11.55 28.55 -18.64
N PRO A 402 11.20 28.49 -19.95
CA PRO A 402 11.14 27.23 -20.70
C PRO A 402 12.43 26.41 -20.62
N GLU A 403 13.59 27.07 -20.53
CA GLU A 403 14.89 26.41 -20.40
C GLU A 403 15.01 25.53 -19.15
N ILE A 404 14.42 25.92 -18.02
CA ILE A 404 14.44 25.11 -16.79
C ILE A 404 13.44 23.95 -16.93
N SER A 405 12.29 24.22 -17.56
CA SER A 405 11.21 23.25 -17.77
C SER A 405 11.57 22.13 -18.75
N THR A 406 12.50 22.38 -19.69
CA THR A 406 13.02 21.35 -20.60
C THR A 406 14.08 20.47 -19.93
N LYS A 407 14.88 21.03 -19.02
CA LYS A 407 15.97 20.31 -18.32
C LYS A 407 15.51 19.51 -17.10
N THR A 408 14.42 19.92 -16.47
CA THR A 408 13.89 19.28 -15.25
C THR A 408 12.48 18.73 -15.47
N THR A 409 12.07 17.78 -14.64
CA THR A 409 10.67 17.37 -14.56
C THR A 409 9.99 18.21 -13.48
N LEU A 410 9.15 19.15 -13.87
CA LEU A 410 8.37 19.94 -12.92
C LEU A 410 7.28 19.07 -12.29
N VAL A 411 7.22 19.04 -10.96
CA VAL A 411 6.23 18.27 -10.20
C VAL A 411 5.55 19.18 -9.20
N ASN A 412 4.23 19.32 -9.33
CA ASN A 412 3.43 20.09 -8.40
C ASN A 412 3.05 19.22 -7.19
N PHE A 413 3.59 19.56 -6.02
CA PHE A 413 3.32 18.91 -4.74
C PHE A 413 2.50 19.79 -3.79
N ALA A 414 1.91 20.88 -4.29
CA ALA A 414 1.05 21.73 -3.48
C ALA A 414 -0.15 20.90 -2.97
N VAL A 415 -0.31 20.90 -1.65
CA VAL A 415 -1.34 20.11 -0.98
C VAL A 415 -2.72 20.54 -1.47
N LYS A 416 -3.55 19.55 -1.83
CA LYS A 416 -4.96 19.74 -2.21
C LYS A 416 -5.90 19.36 -1.08
N GLN A 417 -7.12 19.88 -1.12
CA GLN A 417 -8.15 19.62 -0.12
C GLN A 417 -8.41 18.12 0.09
N GLN A 418 -8.56 17.36 -0.99
CA GLN A 418 -8.75 15.91 -0.93
C GLN A 418 -7.53 15.16 -0.37
N GLY A 419 -6.31 15.58 -0.73
CA GLY A 419 -5.08 14.98 -0.21
C GLY A 419 -4.90 15.23 1.29
N LEU A 420 -5.16 16.46 1.74
CA LEU A 420 -5.14 16.81 3.15
C LEU A 420 -6.25 16.12 3.94
N GLU A 421 -7.45 16.01 3.37
CA GLU A 421 -8.55 15.27 3.97
C GLU A 421 -8.15 13.81 4.23
N ALA A 422 -7.56 13.11 3.25
CA ALA A 422 -7.07 11.75 3.45
C ALA A 422 -6.00 11.66 4.55
N GLN A 423 -5.09 12.64 4.62
CA GLN A 423 -4.07 12.71 5.66
C GLN A 423 -4.67 12.93 7.05
N LEU A 424 -5.63 13.86 7.17
CA LEU A 424 -6.32 14.18 8.43
C LEU A 424 -7.21 13.02 8.88
N LEU A 425 -7.84 12.30 7.95
CA LEU A 425 -8.57 11.07 8.24
C LEU A 425 -7.67 10.04 8.94
N GLY A 426 -6.46 9.82 8.41
CA GLY A 426 -5.46 8.99 9.07
C GLY A 426 -5.03 9.50 10.45
N VAL A 427 -5.02 10.82 10.69
CA VAL A 427 -4.76 11.39 12.02
C VAL A 427 -5.91 11.10 12.99
N VAL A 428 -7.17 11.30 12.59
CA VAL A 428 -8.35 11.00 13.42
C VAL A 428 -8.38 9.53 13.80
N ILE A 429 -8.21 8.63 12.82
CA ILE A 429 -8.29 7.18 13.07
C ILE A 429 -7.18 6.73 14.01
N ARG A 430 -5.94 7.22 13.83
CA ARG A 430 -4.83 6.89 14.75
C ARG A 430 -5.09 7.32 16.19
N LYS A 431 -5.85 8.39 16.41
CA LYS A 431 -6.19 8.91 17.74
C LYS A 431 -7.43 8.25 18.35
N GLU A 432 -8.50 8.12 17.58
CA GLU A 432 -9.79 7.59 18.04
C GLU A 432 -9.82 6.06 18.06
N ARG A 433 -9.28 5.42 17.03
CA ARG A 433 -9.33 3.97 16.81
C ARG A 433 -7.96 3.45 16.34
N PRO A 434 -6.89 3.58 17.15
CA PRO A 434 -5.54 3.14 16.77
C PRO A 434 -5.49 1.67 16.35
N GLN A 435 -6.35 0.84 16.95
CA GLN A 435 -6.48 -0.58 16.61
C GLN A 435 -6.86 -0.82 15.14
N LEU A 436 -7.72 0.03 14.54
CA LEU A 436 -8.11 -0.10 13.14
C LEU A 436 -6.95 0.23 12.20
N GLU A 437 -6.15 1.25 12.52
CA GLU A 437 -4.98 1.61 11.71
C GLU A 437 -3.90 0.54 11.82
N GLU A 438 -3.62 0.02 13.03
CA GLU A 438 -2.69 -1.11 13.19
C GLU A 438 -3.16 -2.38 12.48
N GLN A 439 -4.47 -2.66 12.50
CA GLN A 439 -5.04 -3.80 11.78
C GLN A 439 -4.88 -3.63 10.27
N LYS A 440 -5.16 -2.44 9.73
CA LYS A 440 -4.92 -2.11 8.32
C LYS A 440 -3.47 -2.32 7.94
N ASP A 441 -2.55 -1.80 8.75
CA ASP A 441 -1.11 -1.90 8.52
C ASP A 441 -0.61 -3.34 8.50
N LYS A 442 -1.07 -4.16 9.45
CA LYS A 442 -0.77 -5.60 9.50
C LYS A 442 -1.37 -6.33 8.31
N MET A 443 -2.59 -5.98 7.90
CA MET A 443 -3.32 -6.62 6.81
C MET A 443 -2.64 -6.39 5.47
N VAL A 444 -2.30 -5.14 5.12
CA VAL A 444 -1.62 -4.81 3.86
C VAL A 444 -0.27 -5.52 3.77
N THR A 445 0.49 -5.54 4.87
CA THR A 445 1.77 -6.27 4.93
C THR A 445 1.57 -7.78 4.75
N THR A 446 0.53 -8.34 5.36
CA THR A 446 0.17 -9.76 5.24
C THR A 446 -0.27 -10.10 3.82
N ILE A 447 -1.05 -9.25 3.17
CA ILE A 447 -1.49 -9.42 1.77
C ILE A 447 -0.27 -9.40 0.84
N ALA A 448 0.61 -8.42 0.99
CA ALA A 448 1.83 -8.32 0.21
C ALA A 448 2.76 -9.54 0.40
N GLN A 449 2.97 -9.95 1.66
CA GLN A 449 3.79 -11.11 1.97
C GLN A 449 3.14 -12.40 1.44
N GLY A 450 1.82 -12.54 1.54
CA GLY A 450 1.07 -13.66 0.98
C GLY A 450 1.23 -13.76 -0.54
N LYS A 451 1.03 -12.66 -1.27
CA LYS A 451 1.24 -12.60 -2.74
C LYS A 451 2.68 -12.95 -3.12
N ARG A 452 3.67 -12.45 -2.38
CA ARG A 452 5.08 -12.78 -2.60
C ARG A 452 5.39 -14.25 -2.31
N THR A 453 4.81 -14.82 -1.26
CA THR A 453 4.96 -16.25 -0.93
C THR A 453 4.37 -17.12 -2.02
N LEU A 454 3.22 -16.77 -2.60
CA LEU A 454 2.65 -17.48 -3.75
C LEU A 454 3.62 -17.50 -4.94
N ILE A 455 4.16 -16.34 -5.34
CA ILE A 455 5.13 -16.24 -6.43
C ILE A 455 6.40 -17.05 -6.13
N ASN A 456 6.89 -17.01 -4.89
CA ASN A 456 8.06 -17.79 -4.49
C ASN A 456 7.79 -19.31 -4.53
N LEU A 457 6.62 -19.75 -4.09
CA LEU A 457 6.22 -21.17 -4.14
C LEU A 457 6.08 -21.64 -5.59
N GLU A 458 5.53 -20.81 -6.48
CA GLU A 458 5.46 -21.08 -7.93
C GLU A 458 6.86 -21.18 -8.55
N ASN A 459 7.74 -20.22 -8.28
CA ASN A 459 9.12 -20.24 -8.79
C ASN A 459 9.89 -21.47 -8.30
N GLU A 460 9.71 -21.85 -7.03
CA GLU A 460 10.32 -23.05 -6.47
C GLU A 460 9.77 -24.32 -7.13
N LEU A 461 8.46 -24.37 -7.41
CA LEU A 461 7.81 -25.49 -8.11
C LEU A 461 8.34 -25.62 -9.55
N LEU A 462 8.46 -24.52 -10.28
CA LEU A 462 9.05 -24.47 -11.62
C LEU A 462 10.52 -24.89 -11.61
N ARG A 463 11.29 -24.42 -10.62
CA ARG A 463 12.69 -24.81 -10.44
C ARG A 463 12.82 -26.31 -10.20
N LEU A 464 12.03 -26.86 -9.28
CA LEU A 464 12.04 -28.28 -8.93
C LEU A 464 11.64 -29.18 -10.12
N LEU A 465 10.67 -28.76 -10.94
CA LEU A 465 10.31 -29.47 -12.18
C LEU A 465 11.47 -29.43 -13.19
N ASN A 466 12.12 -28.28 -13.38
CA ASN A 466 13.23 -28.11 -14.33
C ASN A 466 14.52 -28.85 -13.91
N GLU A 467 14.83 -28.86 -12.61
CA GLU A 467 16.03 -29.52 -12.06
C GLU A 467 15.89 -31.05 -11.96
N SER A 468 14.65 -31.57 -12.00
CA SER A 468 14.40 -33.01 -11.89
C SER A 468 14.90 -33.78 -13.13
N LYS A 469 16.03 -34.48 -12.99
CA LYS A 469 16.57 -35.39 -14.00
C LYS A 469 16.17 -36.83 -13.69
N GLY A 470 15.25 -37.41 -14.46
CA GLY A 470 14.81 -38.81 -14.32
C GLY A 470 13.29 -38.96 -14.22
N SER A 471 12.82 -40.11 -13.73
CA SER A 471 11.39 -40.38 -13.54
C SER A 471 10.84 -39.62 -12.32
N LEU A 472 9.94 -38.66 -12.55
CA LEU A 472 9.22 -37.91 -11.51
C LEU A 472 8.52 -38.81 -10.47
N LEU A 473 8.13 -40.02 -10.88
CA LEU A 473 7.43 -41.00 -10.02
C LEU A 473 8.35 -41.69 -9.00
N GLU A 474 9.67 -41.64 -9.23
CA GLU A 474 10.67 -42.32 -8.39
C GLU A 474 11.30 -41.36 -7.36
N ASN A 475 11.21 -40.05 -7.58
CA ASN A 475 11.71 -39.04 -6.65
C ASN A 475 10.66 -38.71 -5.56
N ALA A 476 10.74 -39.46 -4.44
CA ALA A 476 9.83 -39.29 -3.31
C ALA A 476 9.95 -37.93 -2.59
N GLU A 477 11.13 -37.31 -2.63
CA GLU A 477 11.39 -36.01 -1.99
C GLU A 477 10.74 -34.87 -2.76
N LEU A 478 10.84 -34.91 -4.10
CA LEU A 478 10.14 -33.99 -4.99
C LEU A 478 8.63 -34.10 -4.83
N PHE A 479 8.09 -35.32 -4.75
CA PHE A 479 6.65 -35.56 -4.55
C PHE A 479 6.13 -34.94 -3.24
N ASN A 480 6.83 -35.18 -2.12
CA ASN A 480 6.43 -34.60 -0.83
C ASN A 480 6.52 -33.07 -0.84
N THR A 481 7.55 -32.51 -1.47
CA THR A 481 7.74 -31.05 -1.55
C THR A 481 6.63 -30.40 -2.40
N LEU A 482 6.22 -31.03 -3.51
CA LEU A 482 5.09 -30.59 -4.33
C LEU A 482 3.77 -30.58 -3.55
N GLN A 483 3.51 -31.62 -2.75
CA GLN A 483 2.30 -31.71 -1.95
C GLN A 483 2.25 -30.65 -0.84
N VAL A 484 3.37 -30.41 -0.16
CA VAL A 484 3.49 -29.35 0.87
C VAL A 484 3.35 -27.97 0.24
N SER A 485 3.97 -27.73 -0.93
CA SER A 485 3.87 -26.46 -1.65
C SER A 485 2.43 -26.14 -2.04
N LYS A 486 1.70 -27.10 -2.63
CA LYS A 486 0.28 -26.95 -3.01
C LYS A 486 -0.62 -26.65 -1.80
N ALA A 487 -0.46 -27.43 -0.71
CA ALA A 487 -1.24 -27.21 0.50
C ALA A 487 -0.98 -25.81 1.09
N THR A 488 0.27 -25.35 1.05
CA THR A 488 0.66 -24.00 1.51
C THR A 488 0.07 -22.92 0.59
N SER A 489 0.15 -23.09 -0.73
CA SER A 489 -0.42 -22.17 -1.73
C SER A 489 -1.94 -21.98 -1.55
N MET A 490 -2.69 -23.08 -1.41
CA MET A 490 -4.13 -23.04 -1.13
C MET A 490 -4.47 -22.34 0.19
N ALA A 491 -3.69 -22.60 1.24
CA ALA A 491 -3.88 -21.95 2.54
C ALA A 491 -3.62 -20.44 2.48
N VAL A 492 -2.55 -20.03 1.81
CA VAL A 492 -2.20 -18.61 1.60
C VAL A 492 -3.28 -17.92 0.76
N GLN A 493 -3.77 -18.56 -0.31
CA GLN A 493 -4.80 -17.99 -1.16
C GLN A 493 -6.13 -17.78 -0.43
N LYS A 494 -6.59 -18.78 0.33
CA LYS A 494 -7.79 -18.62 1.15
C LYS A 494 -7.63 -17.54 2.22
N SER A 495 -6.42 -17.40 2.78
CA SER A 495 -6.10 -16.32 3.72
C SER A 495 -6.09 -14.95 3.06
N LEU A 496 -5.65 -14.85 1.80
CA LEU A 496 -5.69 -13.61 1.02
C LEU A 496 -7.12 -13.15 0.74
N GLU A 497 -8.01 -14.05 0.31
CA GLU A 497 -9.43 -13.73 0.07
C GLU A 497 -10.10 -13.15 1.32
N VAL A 498 -9.88 -13.77 2.48
CA VAL A 498 -10.40 -13.28 3.76
C VAL A 498 -9.80 -11.91 4.12
N SER A 499 -8.51 -11.72 3.85
CA SER A 499 -7.82 -10.45 4.14
C SER A 499 -8.35 -9.32 3.27
N GLU A 500 -8.61 -9.55 1.98
CA GLU A 500 -9.19 -8.55 1.05
C GLU A 500 -10.61 -8.16 1.45
N VAL A 501 -11.47 -9.11 1.85
CA VAL A 501 -12.81 -8.79 2.38
C VAL A 501 -12.73 -7.99 3.68
N THR A 502 -11.78 -8.35 4.56
CA THR A 502 -11.60 -7.63 5.84
C THR A 502 -11.05 -6.22 5.61
N GLU A 503 -10.20 -6.01 4.60
CA GLU A 503 -9.70 -4.70 4.21
C GLU A 503 -10.84 -3.74 3.85
N ILE A 504 -11.81 -4.22 3.06
CA ILE A 504 -13.01 -3.45 2.70
C ILE A 504 -13.80 -3.05 3.96
N GLN A 505 -13.99 -3.97 4.91
CA GLN A 505 -14.71 -3.68 6.16
C GLN A 505 -13.97 -2.65 7.03
N ILE A 506 -12.64 -2.75 7.09
CA ILE A 506 -11.81 -1.76 7.79
C ILE A 506 -11.93 -0.39 7.12
N ASP A 507 -11.92 -0.34 5.79
CA ASP A 507 -12.07 0.93 5.08
C ASP A 507 -13.45 1.55 5.30
N ILE A 508 -14.54 0.78 5.26
CA ILE A 508 -15.88 1.29 5.63
C ILE A 508 -15.89 1.89 7.04
N ALA A 509 -15.23 1.24 8.01
CA ALA A 509 -15.14 1.75 9.37
C ALA A 509 -14.31 3.05 9.47
N ARG A 510 -13.28 3.21 8.62
CA ARG A 510 -12.46 4.42 8.51
C ARG A 510 -13.26 5.56 7.87
N GLU A 511 -14.00 5.27 6.80
CA GLU A 511 -14.86 6.22 6.08
C GLU A 511 -15.90 6.90 6.98
N GLY A 512 -16.35 6.23 8.05
CA GLY A 512 -17.24 6.82 9.05
C GLY A 512 -16.71 8.12 9.69
N TYR A 513 -15.38 8.32 9.74
CA TYR A 513 -14.75 9.54 10.28
C TYR A 513 -14.43 10.59 9.21
N ARG A 514 -14.66 10.33 7.92
CA ARG A 514 -14.37 11.26 6.82
C ARG A 514 -14.97 12.65 7.01
N PRO A 515 -16.24 12.82 7.47
CA PRO A 515 -16.82 14.16 7.62
C PRO A 515 -16.04 15.06 8.60
N CYS A 516 -15.31 14.49 9.55
CA CYS A 516 -14.42 15.24 10.45
C CYS A 516 -13.14 15.70 9.74
N ALA A 517 -12.56 14.82 8.93
CA ALA A 517 -11.37 15.12 8.14
C ALA A 517 -11.67 16.14 7.03
N GLU A 518 -12.84 16.05 6.40
CA GLU A 518 -13.32 17.01 5.40
C GLU A 518 -13.48 18.39 6.02
N ARG A 519 -14.16 18.49 7.17
CA ARG A 519 -14.31 19.74 7.91
C ARG A 519 -12.96 20.37 8.23
N ALA A 520 -12.02 19.59 8.77
CA ALA A 520 -10.69 20.08 9.09
C ALA A 520 -9.91 20.49 7.82
N SER A 521 -10.00 19.73 6.74
CA SER A 521 -9.38 20.12 5.46
C SER A 521 -9.89 21.48 4.98
N ILE A 522 -11.21 21.71 4.96
CA ILE A 522 -11.82 23.00 4.61
C ILE A 522 -11.23 24.13 5.46
N LEU A 523 -11.20 23.96 6.78
CA LEU A 523 -10.68 24.97 7.71
C LEU A 523 -9.21 25.31 7.43
N PHE A 524 -8.37 24.34 7.09
CA PHE A 524 -6.99 24.61 6.71
C PHE A 524 -6.87 25.47 5.44
N PHE A 525 -7.68 25.20 4.41
CA PHE A 525 -7.64 26.00 3.19
C PHE A 525 -8.19 27.41 3.41
N VAL A 526 -9.20 27.58 4.28
CA VAL A 526 -9.64 28.91 4.76
C VAL A 526 -8.47 29.66 5.42
N LEU A 527 -7.66 28.99 6.25
CA LEU A 527 -6.45 29.60 6.84
C LEU A 527 -5.39 29.93 5.79
N SER A 528 -5.18 29.04 4.82
CA SER A 528 -4.21 29.27 3.73
C SER A 528 -4.62 30.45 2.85
N ASP A 529 -5.92 30.66 2.64
CA ASP A 529 -6.46 31.81 1.91
C ASP A 529 -6.15 33.13 2.62
N MET A 530 -6.10 33.15 3.96
CA MET A 530 -5.74 34.36 4.71
C MET A 530 -4.35 34.89 4.34
N GLY A 531 -3.41 34.01 3.96
CA GLY A 531 -2.07 34.40 3.50
C GLY A 531 -2.06 35.22 2.20
N LYS A 532 -3.16 35.22 1.43
CA LYS A 532 -3.35 36.10 0.25
C LYS A 532 -3.76 37.51 0.64
N ILE A 533 -4.38 37.68 1.83
CA ILE A 533 -4.85 38.98 2.33
C ILE A 533 -3.70 39.78 2.91
N ASP A 534 -2.88 39.14 3.75
CA ASP A 534 -1.72 39.77 4.39
C ASP A 534 -0.52 38.79 4.40
N PRO A 535 0.69 39.22 4.01
CA PRO A 535 1.85 38.35 3.96
C PRO A 535 2.23 37.75 5.33
N MET A 536 1.78 38.33 6.45
CA MET A 536 2.03 37.81 7.80
C MET A 536 1.08 36.67 8.19
N TYR A 537 -0.02 36.44 7.46
CA TYR A 537 -1.04 35.41 7.75
C TYR A 537 -0.67 34.03 7.20
N GLN A 538 0.53 33.57 7.55
CA GLN A 538 1.07 32.31 7.06
C GLN A 538 0.97 31.24 8.14
N PHE A 539 0.34 30.11 7.84
CA PHE A 539 0.13 29.03 8.81
C PHE A 539 0.84 27.76 8.33
N ALA A 540 1.64 27.15 9.20
CA ALA A 540 2.27 25.86 8.89
C ALA A 540 1.26 24.71 9.00
N LEU A 541 1.35 23.78 8.04
CA LEU A 541 0.55 22.56 8.05
C LEU A 541 0.81 21.70 9.30
N ASP A 542 2.06 21.58 9.75
CA ASP A 542 2.39 20.80 10.96
C ASP A 542 1.71 21.37 12.21
N SER A 543 1.75 22.70 12.37
CA SER A 543 1.09 23.40 13.49
C SER A 543 -0.42 23.19 13.46
N TYR A 544 -1.02 23.18 12.26
CA TYR A 544 -2.43 22.89 12.07
C TYR A 544 -2.78 21.44 12.43
N ILE A 545 -1.99 20.46 11.96
CA ILE A 545 -2.18 19.03 12.29
C ILE A 545 -2.03 18.82 13.80
N LEU A 546 -1.10 19.51 14.46
CA LEU A 546 -0.96 19.46 15.91
C LEU A 546 -2.20 20.03 16.62
N LEU A 547 -2.72 21.17 16.16
CA LEU A 547 -3.96 21.75 16.69
C LEU A 547 -5.15 20.81 16.51
N PHE A 548 -5.24 20.13 15.37
CA PHE A 548 -6.28 19.14 15.11
C PHE A 548 -6.15 17.93 16.04
N ALA A 549 -4.94 17.39 16.21
CA ALA A 549 -4.67 16.31 17.17
C ALA A 549 -5.06 16.70 18.61
N GLN A 550 -4.74 17.92 19.05
CA GLN A 550 -5.14 18.43 20.36
C GLN A 550 -6.66 18.62 20.47
N SER A 551 -7.32 19.01 19.37
CA SER A 551 -8.79 19.17 19.32
C SER A 551 -9.50 17.83 19.49
N ILE A 552 -8.94 16.76 18.90
CA ILE A 552 -9.43 15.39 19.10
C ILE A 552 -9.32 14.99 20.57
N ASP A 553 -8.18 15.25 21.20
CA ASP A 553 -7.93 14.88 22.60
C ASP A 553 -8.81 15.67 23.60
N LYS A 554 -9.06 16.96 23.36
CA LYS A 554 -9.77 17.88 24.28
C LYS A 554 -11.29 17.95 24.08
N SER A 555 -11.80 17.54 22.93
CA SER A 555 -13.24 17.57 22.62
C SER A 555 -14.03 16.54 23.44
N THR A 556 -15.33 16.78 23.58
CA THR A 556 -16.25 15.92 24.33
C THR A 556 -16.38 14.55 23.65
N LYS A 557 -16.06 13.48 24.39
CA LYS A 557 -16.12 12.10 23.90
C LYS A 557 -17.57 11.59 23.89
N SER A 558 -17.93 10.84 22.86
CA SER A 558 -19.22 10.14 22.73
C SER A 558 -19.00 8.74 22.15
N ASN A 559 -19.84 7.78 22.56
CA ASN A 559 -19.84 6.42 22.01
C ASN A 559 -20.63 6.32 20.69
N HIS A 560 -21.52 7.28 20.43
CA HIS A 560 -22.27 7.39 19.19
C HIS A 560 -21.45 8.18 18.17
N LEU A 561 -21.16 7.56 17.01
CA LEU A 561 -20.24 8.13 16.01
C LEU A 561 -20.71 9.49 15.47
N PRO A 562 -21.99 9.68 15.07
CA PRO A 562 -22.49 11.00 14.66
C PRO A 562 -22.29 12.11 15.71
N ASP A 563 -22.60 11.83 16.98
CA ASP A 563 -22.45 12.81 18.06
C ASP A 563 -20.96 13.11 18.31
N ARG A 564 -20.10 12.09 18.20
CA ARG A 564 -18.64 12.27 18.32
C ARG A 564 -18.11 13.17 17.20
N ILE A 565 -18.58 12.99 15.97
CA ILE A 565 -18.20 13.81 14.81
C ILE A 565 -18.68 15.26 15.00
N ALA A 566 -19.91 15.47 15.45
CA ALA A 566 -20.43 16.81 15.74
C ALA A 566 -19.58 17.53 16.81
N ASN A 567 -19.32 16.86 17.93
CA ASN A 567 -18.47 17.39 19.01
C ASN A 567 -17.04 17.73 18.55
N LEU A 568 -16.46 16.87 17.70
CA LEU A 568 -15.13 17.09 17.12
C LEU A 568 -15.12 18.32 16.22
N ASN A 569 -16.10 18.42 15.32
CA ASN A 569 -16.23 19.53 14.40
C ASN A 569 -16.47 20.84 15.14
N ASP A 570 -17.38 20.88 16.11
CA ASP A 570 -17.71 22.08 16.87
C ASP A 570 -16.53 22.60 17.70
N TYR A 571 -15.80 21.69 18.36
CA TYR A 571 -14.62 22.05 19.13
C TYR A 571 -13.49 22.52 18.21
N HIS A 572 -13.22 21.78 17.13
CA HIS A 572 -12.11 22.10 16.23
C HIS A 572 -12.34 23.40 15.46
N THR A 573 -13.54 23.63 14.94
CA THR A 573 -13.92 24.90 14.28
C THR A 573 -13.70 26.08 15.22
N TYR A 574 -14.10 25.98 16.49
CA TYR A 574 -13.87 27.05 17.46
C TYR A 574 -12.39 27.20 17.85
N ALA A 575 -11.64 26.10 17.97
CA ALA A 575 -10.20 26.14 18.25
C ALA A 575 -9.42 26.83 17.13
N VAL A 576 -9.75 26.54 15.87
CA VAL A 576 -9.21 27.23 14.69
C VAL A 576 -9.58 28.71 14.75
N TYR A 577 -10.85 29.04 14.96
CA TYR A 577 -11.29 30.43 15.07
C TYR A 577 -10.54 31.22 16.15
N LYS A 578 -10.47 30.66 17.37
CA LYS A 578 -9.81 31.28 18.53
C LYS A 578 -8.33 31.53 18.26
N ASN A 579 -7.62 30.54 17.72
CA ASN A 579 -6.18 30.66 17.49
C ASN A 579 -5.85 31.62 16.35
N THR A 580 -6.66 31.60 15.28
CA THR A 580 -6.45 32.49 14.14
C THR A 580 -6.79 33.94 14.48
N CYS A 581 -7.85 34.20 15.24
CA CYS A 581 -8.21 35.56 15.66
C CYS A 581 -7.11 36.25 16.49
N ARG A 582 -6.21 35.50 17.14
CA ARG A 582 -5.02 36.07 17.81
C ARG A 582 -4.02 36.66 16.81
N THR A 583 -3.98 36.13 15.58
CA THR A 583 -3.04 36.51 14.52
C THR A 583 -3.60 37.55 13.55
N LEU A 584 -4.93 37.67 13.44
CA LEU A 584 -5.58 38.57 12.48
C LEU A 584 -5.70 40.00 13.02
N PHE A 585 -5.62 40.99 12.13
CA PHE A 585 -6.04 42.36 12.40
C PHE A 585 -7.56 42.41 12.58
N GLU A 586 -8.04 43.38 13.35
CA GLU A 586 -9.44 43.45 13.74
C GLU A 586 -10.38 43.56 12.51
N ARG A 587 -9.95 44.28 11.47
CA ARG A 587 -10.67 44.41 10.20
C ARG A 587 -10.93 43.08 9.47
N HIS A 588 -10.14 42.04 9.71
CA HIS A 588 -10.24 40.76 9.00
C HIS A 588 -10.96 39.67 9.81
N LYS A 589 -11.29 39.88 11.09
CA LYS A 589 -11.87 38.83 11.95
C LYS A 589 -13.30 38.44 11.54
N LEU A 590 -14.15 39.42 11.25
CA LEU A 590 -15.51 39.15 10.75
C LEU A 590 -15.47 38.50 9.37
N LEU A 591 -14.61 39.01 8.47
CA LEU A 591 -14.37 38.45 7.15
C LEU A 591 -13.98 36.97 7.23
N PHE A 592 -13.01 36.65 8.08
CA PHE A 592 -12.55 35.27 8.29
C PHE A 592 -13.67 34.36 8.80
N SER A 593 -14.47 34.84 9.76
CA SER A 593 -15.61 34.11 10.32
C SER A 593 -16.67 33.83 9.25
N PHE A 594 -16.94 34.81 8.40
CA PHE A 594 -17.87 34.67 7.28
C PHE A 594 -17.34 33.71 6.21
N HIS A 595 -16.07 33.86 5.80
CA HIS A 595 -15.42 32.96 4.84
C HIS A 595 -15.46 31.50 5.33
N MET A 596 -15.13 31.29 6.61
CA MET A 596 -15.21 29.98 7.25
C MET A 596 -16.64 29.42 7.22
N CYS A 597 -17.65 30.23 7.58
CA CYS A 597 -19.06 29.83 7.55
C CYS A 597 -19.52 29.45 6.13
N ILE A 598 -19.24 30.29 5.14
CA ILE A 598 -19.62 30.05 3.74
C ILE A 598 -18.94 28.78 3.21
N LYS A 599 -17.64 28.60 3.42
CA LYS A 599 -16.93 27.39 2.96
C LYS A 599 -17.45 26.11 3.63
N ILE A 600 -17.87 26.20 4.89
CA ILE A 600 -18.52 25.12 5.62
C ILE A 600 -19.88 24.75 5.00
N LEU A 601 -20.68 25.74 4.61
CA LEU A 601 -22.01 25.56 4.03
C LEU A 601 -21.99 25.19 2.55
N GLU A 602 -21.00 25.68 1.79
CA GLU A 602 -20.73 25.32 0.41
C GLU A 602 -20.43 23.82 0.29
N ALA A 603 -19.60 23.28 1.19
CA ALA A 603 -19.35 21.83 1.28
C ALA A 603 -20.59 21.01 1.70
N GLN A 604 -21.59 21.64 2.32
CA GLN A 604 -22.87 21.02 2.64
C GLN A 604 -23.92 21.22 1.53
N GLU A 605 -23.54 21.84 0.40
CA GLU A 605 -24.42 22.18 -0.72
C GLU A 605 -25.62 23.06 -0.33
N LYS A 606 -25.47 23.86 0.75
CA LYS A 606 -26.52 24.76 1.26
C LYS A 606 -26.45 26.18 0.67
N ILE A 607 -25.34 26.53 0.03
CA ILE A 607 -25.13 27.84 -0.58
C ILE A 607 -24.85 27.65 -2.06
N MET A 608 -25.63 28.32 -2.91
CA MET A 608 -25.37 28.33 -4.34
C MET A 608 -24.20 29.27 -4.67
N VAL A 609 -23.24 28.78 -5.45
CA VAL A 609 -22.03 29.54 -5.82
C VAL A 609 -22.38 30.84 -6.57
N ASN A 610 -23.41 30.80 -7.42
CA ASN A 610 -23.86 31.99 -8.18
C ASN A 610 -24.45 33.07 -7.27
N GLU A 611 -25.22 32.70 -6.25
CA GLU A 611 -25.77 33.64 -5.26
C GLU A 611 -24.66 34.26 -4.40
N TYR A 612 -23.68 33.45 -3.99
CA TYR A 612 -22.52 33.97 -3.25
C TYR A 612 -21.67 34.92 -4.11
N ASN A 613 -21.43 34.58 -5.38
CA ASN A 613 -20.73 35.46 -6.32
C ASN A 613 -21.47 36.78 -6.51
N PHE A 614 -22.80 36.74 -6.56
CA PHE A 614 -23.62 37.94 -6.63
C PHE A 614 -23.52 38.80 -5.37
N LEU A 615 -23.55 38.20 -4.16
CA LEU A 615 -23.35 38.93 -2.91
C LEU A 615 -22.02 39.72 -2.91
N LEU A 616 -20.95 39.11 -3.42
CA LEU A 616 -19.62 39.71 -3.47
C LEU A 616 -19.48 40.77 -4.57
N LYS A 617 -19.94 40.49 -5.78
CA LYS A 617 -19.77 41.38 -6.95
C LYS A 617 -20.80 42.51 -7.00
N GLY A 618 -22.04 42.24 -6.59
CA GLY A 618 -23.20 43.02 -6.99
C GLY A 618 -23.60 42.76 -8.44
N GLY A 619 -24.62 43.48 -8.89
CA GLY A 619 -25.09 43.47 -10.28
C GLY A 619 -24.17 44.29 -11.17
N VAL A 620 -23.67 43.66 -12.23
CA VAL A 620 -22.92 44.33 -13.29
C VAL A 620 -23.72 44.21 -14.58
N VAL A 621 -24.36 45.30 -15.00
CA VAL A 621 -25.18 45.33 -16.20
C VAL A 621 -24.28 45.47 -17.43
N LEU A 622 -24.20 44.40 -18.23
CA LEU A 622 -23.44 44.37 -19.49
C LEU A 622 -24.22 44.96 -20.67
N ASP A 623 -25.54 44.80 -20.68
CA ASP A 623 -26.45 45.28 -21.72
C ASP A 623 -27.40 46.34 -21.13
N ARG A 624 -26.98 47.61 -21.20
CA ARG A 624 -27.77 48.75 -20.71
C ARG A 624 -28.93 49.12 -21.64
N GLU A 625 -28.93 48.69 -22.89
CA GLU A 625 -29.97 49.08 -23.86
C GLU A 625 -31.30 48.35 -23.60
N ASN A 626 -31.24 47.11 -23.11
CA ASN A 626 -32.40 46.28 -22.79
C ASN A 626 -32.75 46.24 -21.29
N GLN A 627 -32.16 47.13 -20.48
CA GLN A 627 -32.41 47.16 -19.04
C GLN A 627 -33.80 47.76 -18.75
N PRO A 628 -34.59 47.17 -17.83
CA PRO A 628 -35.85 47.75 -17.39
C PRO A 628 -35.66 49.16 -16.79
N ASP A 629 -36.56 50.09 -17.11
CA ASP A 629 -36.57 51.43 -16.52
C ASP A 629 -36.75 51.35 -15.00
N ASN A 630 -36.07 52.21 -14.24
CA ASN A 630 -36.20 52.25 -12.79
C ASN A 630 -37.56 52.85 -12.37
N PRO A 631 -38.48 52.07 -11.76
CA PRO A 631 -39.78 52.58 -11.32
C PRO A 631 -39.68 53.43 -10.04
N CYS A 632 -38.53 53.40 -9.35
CA CYS A 632 -38.30 54.01 -8.04
C CYS A 632 -37.45 55.29 -8.15
N THR A 633 -38.05 56.47 -8.02
CA THR A 633 -37.33 57.76 -8.06
C THR A 633 -36.40 58.02 -6.87
N TRP A 634 -36.53 57.25 -5.79
CA TRP A 634 -35.74 57.35 -4.56
C TRP A 634 -34.55 56.39 -4.53
N LEU A 635 -34.50 55.43 -5.46
CA LEU A 635 -33.43 54.45 -5.58
C LEU A 635 -32.40 54.92 -6.61
N ASN A 636 -31.11 54.80 -6.31
CA ASN A 636 -30.06 55.15 -7.27
C ASN A 636 -29.95 54.09 -8.38
N GLU A 637 -29.29 54.46 -9.48
CA GLU A 637 -29.09 53.55 -10.61
C GLU A 637 -28.27 52.31 -10.22
N GLU A 638 -27.25 52.44 -9.37
CA GLU A 638 -26.43 51.30 -8.91
C GLU A 638 -27.25 50.23 -8.16
N SER A 639 -28.15 50.64 -7.25
CA SER A 639 -29.05 49.70 -6.58
C SER A 639 -30.09 49.11 -7.52
N TRP A 640 -30.52 49.85 -8.54
CA TRP A 640 -31.40 49.32 -9.58
C TRP A 640 -30.68 48.29 -10.47
N ASP A 641 -29.44 48.57 -10.87
CA ASP A 641 -28.55 47.62 -11.57
C ASP A 641 -28.45 46.31 -10.77
N ASN A 642 -28.23 46.40 -9.44
CA ASN A 642 -28.23 45.24 -8.57
C ASN A 642 -29.56 44.46 -8.59
N ILE A 643 -30.71 45.14 -8.51
CA ILE A 643 -32.03 44.48 -8.53
C ILE A 643 -32.29 43.79 -9.87
N THR A 644 -31.98 44.45 -10.99
CA THR A 644 -32.21 43.89 -12.33
C THR A 644 -31.32 42.68 -12.63
N GLU A 645 -30.09 42.65 -12.10
CA GLU A 645 -29.23 41.48 -12.19
C GLU A 645 -29.63 40.37 -11.20
N LEU A 646 -30.16 40.72 -10.02
CA LEU A 646 -30.74 39.75 -9.09
C LEU A 646 -31.90 39.00 -9.73
N ASP A 647 -32.78 39.69 -10.46
CA ASP A 647 -33.94 39.11 -11.15
C ASP A 647 -33.57 37.99 -12.14
N LYS A 648 -32.37 38.09 -12.75
CA LYS A 648 -31.85 37.08 -13.69
C LYS A 648 -31.36 35.81 -13.00
N LEU A 649 -31.14 35.83 -11.67
CA LEU A 649 -30.70 34.64 -10.95
C LEU A 649 -31.84 33.63 -10.80
N PRO A 650 -31.54 32.31 -10.87
CA PRO A 650 -32.53 31.27 -10.60
C PRO A 650 -33.14 31.47 -9.20
N GLY A 651 -34.48 31.47 -9.11
CA GLY A 651 -35.20 31.68 -7.85
C GLY A 651 -35.59 33.13 -7.54
N PHE A 652 -35.08 34.12 -8.29
CA PHE A 652 -35.35 35.55 -8.06
C PHE A 652 -36.17 36.23 -9.17
N HIS A 653 -36.68 35.46 -10.13
CA HIS A 653 -37.46 36.00 -11.24
C HIS A 653 -38.76 36.64 -10.73
N GLY A 654 -39.03 37.89 -11.12
CA GLY A 654 -40.17 38.67 -10.63
C GLY A 654 -39.79 39.70 -9.56
N THR A 655 -38.50 39.82 -9.21
CA THR A 655 -38.00 40.85 -8.30
C THR A 655 -38.28 42.24 -8.88
N VAL A 656 -38.02 42.46 -10.17
CA VAL A 656 -38.29 43.76 -10.84
C VAL A 656 -39.79 44.11 -10.75
N ALA A 657 -40.67 43.14 -11.03
CA ALA A 657 -42.12 43.33 -10.95
C ALA A 657 -42.59 43.68 -9.51
N SER A 658 -41.94 43.12 -8.49
CA SER A 658 -42.23 43.45 -7.08
C SER A 658 -41.94 44.92 -6.77
N PHE A 659 -40.84 45.48 -7.28
CA PHE A 659 -40.52 46.90 -7.09
C PHE A 659 -41.46 47.84 -7.86
N GLU A 660 -41.97 47.41 -9.02
CA GLU A 660 -43.01 48.14 -9.77
C GLU A 660 -44.36 48.12 -9.04
N GLN A 661 -44.76 46.99 -8.48
CA GLN A 661 -46.06 46.83 -7.82
C GLN A 661 -46.10 47.42 -6.41
N PHE A 662 -45.05 47.22 -5.61
CA PHE A 662 -44.98 47.57 -4.19
C PHE A 662 -43.97 48.70 -3.89
N THR A 663 -43.85 49.67 -4.80
CA THR A 663 -42.86 50.77 -4.70
C THR A 663 -42.90 51.53 -3.37
N LYS A 664 -44.10 51.72 -2.78
CA LYS A 664 -44.25 52.43 -1.50
C LYS A 664 -43.72 51.62 -0.31
N ASP A 665 -44.02 50.34 -0.28
CA ASP A 665 -43.63 49.45 0.83
C ASP A 665 -42.11 49.25 0.83
N TRP A 666 -41.52 49.05 -0.36
CA TRP A 666 -40.07 49.01 -0.52
C TRP A 666 -39.38 50.33 -0.12
N ARG A 667 -40.04 51.48 -0.33
CA ARG A 667 -39.52 52.78 0.12
C ARG A 667 -39.54 52.89 1.65
N GLU A 668 -40.62 52.44 2.30
CA GLU A 668 -40.70 52.41 3.76
C GLU A 668 -39.64 51.48 4.37
N TRP A 669 -39.44 50.32 3.74
CA TRP A 669 -38.37 49.38 4.09
C TRP A 669 -36.99 50.05 3.95
N TYR A 670 -36.71 50.70 2.81
CA TYR A 670 -35.43 51.39 2.55
C TYR A 670 -35.10 52.49 3.57
N ILE A 671 -36.08 53.30 3.96
CA ILE A 671 -35.92 54.44 4.88
C ILE A 671 -35.69 53.98 6.33
N ASN A 672 -36.11 52.76 6.69
CA ASN A 672 -35.91 52.25 8.04
C ASN A 672 -34.43 52.22 8.42
N THR A 673 -34.10 52.48 9.69
CA THR A 673 -32.72 52.47 10.18
C THR A 673 -32.10 51.07 10.18
N GLU A 674 -32.90 50.04 10.45
CA GLU A 674 -32.49 48.63 10.62
C GLU A 674 -33.36 47.69 9.74
N PRO A 675 -33.35 47.89 8.41
CA PRO A 675 -34.25 47.21 7.48
C PRO A 675 -34.03 45.69 7.44
N GLU A 676 -32.83 45.21 7.76
CA GLU A 676 -32.51 43.79 7.82
C GLU A 676 -33.24 43.02 8.93
N THR A 677 -33.89 43.73 9.86
CA THR A 677 -34.72 43.13 10.93
C THR A 677 -36.20 43.03 10.56
N LEU A 678 -36.61 43.69 9.46
CA LEU A 678 -37.98 43.68 8.96
C LEU A 678 -38.19 42.51 7.99
N PRO A 679 -39.41 41.96 7.91
CA PRO A 679 -39.74 40.99 6.87
C PRO A 679 -39.58 41.62 5.47
N LEU A 680 -39.23 40.80 4.47
CA LEU A 680 -39.24 41.24 3.09
C LEU A 680 -40.66 41.56 2.62
N ILE A 681 -40.78 42.39 1.58
CA ILE A 681 -42.06 42.84 1.07
C ILE A 681 -42.72 41.74 0.22
N GLY A 682 -44.00 41.48 0.46
CA GLY A 682 -44.80 40.53 -0.32
C GLY A 682 -44.40 39.07 -0.06
N GLU A 683 -44.37 38.28 -1.14
CA GLU A 683 -44.08 36.84 -1.07
C GLU A 683 -42.60 36.50 -0.82
N TRP A 684 -41.70 37.47 -0.97
CA TRP A 684 -40.26 37.26 -0.84
C TRP A 684 -39.83 36.87 0.59
N ASP A 685 -40.60 37.22 1.63
CA ASP A 685 -40.26 36.85 3.00
C ASP A 685 -40.41 35.34 3.27
N ASP A 686 -41.38 34.70 2.61
CA ASP A 686 -41.68 33.27 2.74
C ASP A 686 -40.85 32.42 1.76
N ILE A 687 -40.49 32.98 0.59
CA ILE A 687 -39.73 32.28 -0.45
C ILE A 687 -38.24 32.25 -0.14
N CYS A 688 -37.68 33.36 0.33
CA CYS A 688 -36.23 33.48 0.52
C CYS A 688 -35.77 32.92 1.86
N ASP A 689 -34.67 32.16 1.83
CA ASP A 689 -33.96 31.80 3.05
C ASP A 689 -33.14 32.98 3.63
N GLU A 690 -32.51 32.77 4.78
CA GLU A 690 -31.73 33.80 5.46
C GLU A 690 -30.62 34.39 4.57
N PHE A 691 -29.94 33.57 3.76
CA PHE A 691 -28.85 34.02 2.89
C PHE A 691 -29.39 34.82 1.69
N GLN A 692 -30.47 34.34 1.07
CA GLN A 692 -31.13 35.01 -0.04
C GLN A 692 -31.70 36.37 0.39
N LYS A 693 -32.22 36.50 1.62
CA LYS A 693 -32.61 37.80 2.20
C LYS A 693 -31.45 38.79 2.27
N MET A 694 -30.22 38.33 2.48
CA MET A 694 -29.03 39.19 2.45
C MET A 694 -28.78 39.79 1.05
N LEU A 695 -29.18 39.11 -0.03
CA LEU A 695 -29.02 39.63 -1.39
C LEU A 695 -29.91 40.86 -1.63
N PHE A 696 -31.14 40.86 -1.09
CA PHE A 696 -32.00 42.05 -1.11
C PHE A 696 -31.38 43.21 -0.35
N VAL A 697 -30.86 42.96 0.86
CA VAL A 697 -30.12 43.98 1.62
C VAL A 697 -28.92 44.49 0.83
N ARG A 698 -28.19 43.61 0.13
CA ARG A 698 -27.00 43.95 -0.67
C ARG A 698 -27.33 44.90 -1.81
N CYS A 699 -28.51 44.74 -2.41
CA CYS A 699 -28.97 45.57 -3.52
C CYS A 699 -29.31 46.99 -3.07
N ILE A 700 -30.02 47.15 -1.94
CA ILE A 700 -30.66 48.43 -1.56
C ILE A 700 -29.94 49.15 -0.40
N ARG A 701 -29.39 48.39 0.56
CA ARG A 701 -28.82 48.87 1.84
C ARG A 701 -27.50 48.17 2.16
N GLN A 702 -26.50 48.40 1.29
CA GLN A 702 -25.16 47.82 1.42
C GLN A 702 -24.51 48.09 2.79
N ASP A 703 -24.84 49.21 3.43
CA ASP A 703 -24.34 49.60 4.76
C ASP A 703 -24.75 48.61 5.87
N ARG A 704 -25.78 47.80 5.63
CA ARG A 704 -26.31 46.85 6.61
C ARG A 704 -25.78 45.42 6.45
N ILE A 705 -24.94 45.17 5.45
CA ILE A 705 -24.45 43.82 5.15
C ILE A 705 -23.57 43.26 6.27
N SER A 706 -22.74 44.07 6.92
CA SER A 706 -21.92 43.61 8.05
C SER A 706 -22.76 43.05 9.22
N PHE A 707 -23.94 43.63 9.48
CA PHE A 707 -24.90 43.15 10.48
C PHE A 707 -25.58 41.86 10.02
N CYS A 708 -25.98 41.79 8.75
CA CYS A 708 -26.55 40.57 8.16
C CYS A 708 -25.55 39.41 8.25
N THR A 709 -24.29 39.65 7.87
CA THR A 709 -23.18 38.69 7.99
C THR A 709 -22.99 38.23 9.43
N SER A 710 -23.02 39.15 10.40
CA SER A 710 -22.90 38.81 11.82
C SER A 710 -24.04 37.91 12.29
N ASN A 711 -25.29 38.27 11.99
CA ASN A 711 -26.47 37.48 12.35
C ASN A 711 -26.47 36.10 11.69
N PHE A 712 -26.09 36.05 10.41
CA PHE A 712 -25.94 34.80 9.67
C PHE A 712 -24.93 33.86 10.33
N ILE A 713 -23.77 34.38 10.74
CA ILE A 713 -22.76 33.59 11.47
C ILE A 713 -23.32 33.13 12.83
N ILE A 714 -24.03 33.99 13.56
CA ILE A 714 -24.63 33.66 14.86
C ILE A 714 -25.62 32.50 14.71
N ASN A 715 -26.46 32.52 13.68
CA ASN A 715 -27.47 31.49 13.45
C ASN A 715 -26.87 30.16 12.98
N GLN A 716 -25.80 30.20 12.17
CA GLN A 716 -25.19 29.00 11.60
C GLN A 716 -24.09 28.36 12.47
N LEU A 717 -23.25 29.16 13.13
CA LEU A 717 -22.11 28.71 13.93
C LEU A 717 -22.21 29.06 15.43
N GLY A 718 -22.97 30.10 15.78
CA GLY A 718 -23.17 30.57 17.15
C GLY A 718 -22.47 31.89 17.48
N PRO A 719 -22.87 32.56 18.58
CA PRO A 719 -22.44 33.92 18.92
C PRO A 719 -20.94 34.07 19.20
N LYS A 720 -20.30 33.00 19.67
CA LYS A 720 -18.84 32.96 19.97
C LYS A 720 -17.94 33.20 18.75
N PHE A 721 -18.46 33.16 17.53
CA PHE A 721 -17.71 33.40 16.29
C PHE A 721 -17.75 34.85 15.81
N VAL A 722 -18.56 35.70 16.44
CA VAL A 722 -18.63 37.15 16.14
C VAL A 722 -17.99 37.97 17.27
N GLU A 723 -17.68 37.34 18.41
CA GLU A 723 -17.00 37.96 19.55
C GLU A 723 -15.56 37.44 19.65
N PRO A 724 -14.56 38.19 19.13
CA PRO A 724 -13.18 37.76 19.19
C PRO A 724 -12.68 37.61 20.63
N PRO A 725 -11.89 36.55 20.93
CA PRO A 725 -11.25 36.42 22.23
C PRO A 725 -10.23 37.54 22.46
N VAL A 726 -10.17 38.05 23.68
CA VAL A 726 -9.11 38.99 24.10
C VAL A 726 -7.75 38.28 24.01
N LEU A 727 -6.73 38.99 23.52
CA LEU A 727 -5.36 38.46 23.45
C LEU A 727 -4.81 38.25 24.87
N ASP A 728 -4.41 37.01 25.16
CA ASP A 728 -3.70 36.64 26.38
C ASP A 728 -2.28 36.16 26.02
N VAL A 729 -1.29 37.03 26.24
CA VAL A 729 0.11 36.75 25.92
C VAL A 729 0.67 35.61 26.78
N LYS A 730 0.17 35.45 28.02
CA LYS A 730 0.60 34.37 28.92
C LYS A 730 0.13 33.02 28.41
N ALA A 731 -1.13 32.91 27.98
CA ALA A 731 -1.64 31.69 27.37
C ALA A 731 -0.84 31.29 26.10
N VAL A 732 -0.46 32.27 25.28
CA VAL A 732 0.37 32.03 24.09
C VAL A 732 1.78 31.55 24.47
N PHE A 733 2.37 32.10 25.53
CA PHE A 733 3.65 31.63 26.06
C PHE A 733 3.58 30.19 26.57
N GLU A 734 2.52 29.82 27.30
CA GLU A 734 2.32 28.45 27.81
C GLU A 734 2.13 27.42 26.69
N GLU A 735 1.55 27.83 25.56
CA GLU A 735 1.41 27.01 24.35
C GLU A 735 2.72 26.90 23.54
N SER A 736 3.72 27.73 23.81
CA SER A 736 4.96 27.84 23.03
C SER A 736 6.06 26.88 23.47
N LEU A 737 6.85 26.42 22.48
CA LEU A 737 8.07 25.63 22.70
C LEU A 737 9.32 26.54 22.64
N PRO A 738 10.45 26.12 23.25
CA PRO A 738 11.70 26.89 23.19
C PRO A 738 12.21 27.15 21.76
N GLN A 739 11.91 26.24 20.84
CA GLN A 739 12.30 26.34 19.43
C GLN A 739 11.35 27.20 18.59
N THR A 740 10.16 27.51 19.11
CA THR A 740 9.10 28.23 18.39
C THR A 740 9.24 29.73 18.63
N PRO A 741 9.53 30.54 17.59
CA PRO A 741 9.57 31.99 17.74
C PRO A 741 8.16 32.56 17.98
N LEU A 742 8.08 33.59 18.81
CA LEU A 742 6.86 34.32 19.14
C LEU A 742 6.92 35.69 18.48
N ILE A 743 5.93 36.03 17.67
CA ILE A 743 6.00 37.18 16.76
C ILE A 743 4.84 38.14 17.02
N PHE A 744 5.15 39.37 17.42
CA PHE A 744 4.20 40.47 17.46
C PHE A 744 4.11 41.12 16.09
N VAL A 745 2.92 41.06 15.49
CA VAL A 745 2.57 41.80 14.28
C VAL A 745 1.98 43.13 14.71
N LEU A 746 2.72 44.20 14.45
CA LEU A 746 2.44 45.52 14.99
C LEU A 746 1.48 46.31 14.10
N SER A 747 0.49 46.93 14.73
CA SER A 747 -0.23 48.06 14.14
C SER A 747 0.55 49.36 14.38
N PRO A 748 0.39 50.39 13.52
CA PRO A 748 1.06 51.67 13.73
C PRO A 748 0.78 52.26 15.12
N GLY A 749 1.84 52.59 15.86
CA GLY A 749 1.73 53.25 17.17
C GLY A 749 1.52 52.32 18.37
N VAL A 750 1.63 51.00 18.21
CA VAL A 750 1.57 50.03 19.32
C VAL A 750 2.94 49.41 19.61
N ASP A 751 3.34 49.39 20.88
CA ASP A 751 4.58 48.77 21.36
C ASP A 751 4.28 47.65 22.38
N PRO A 752 4.64 46.38 22.10
CA PRO A 752 4.41 45.25 23.00
C PRO A 752 5.42 45.15 24.15
N THR A 753 6.43 46.02 24.22
CA THR A 753 7.56 45.89 25.15
C THR A 753 7.11 45.85 26.61
N ASN A 754 6.21 46.74 27.04
CA ASN A 754 5.72 46.76 28.42
C ASN A 754 4.99 45.46 28.79
N ALA A 755 4.12 44.96 27.91
CA ALA A 755 3.41 43.71 28.13
C ALA A 755 4.38 42.51 28.29
N LEU A 756 5.48 42.49 27.55
CA LEU A 756 6.53 41.49 27.69
C LEU A 756 7.32 41.61 29.00
N ILE A 757 7.64 42.83 29.44
CA ILE A 757 8.32 43.06 30.72
C ILE A 757 7.45 42.58 31.87
N THR A 758 6.15 42.93 31.88
CA THR A 758 5.21 42.44 32.89
C THR A 758 5.08 40.92 32.88
N LEU A 759 5.09 40.30 31.70
CA LEU A 759 5.10 38.84 31.59
C LEU A 759 6.39 38.23 32.15
N ALA A 760 7.55 38.80 31.81
CA ALA A 760 8.85 38.35 32.31
C ALA A 760 8.95 38.48 33.84
N ASP A 761 8.40 39.54 34.41
CA ASP A 761 8.27 39.72 35.86
C ASP A 761 7.41 38.62 36.50
N SER A 762 6.23 38.35 35.92
CA SER A 762 5.32 37.31 36.43
C SER A 762 5.91 35.90 36.39
N MET A 763 6.88 35.67 35.50
CA MET A 763 7.58 34.38 35.31
C MET A 763 8.97 34.35 35.96
N SER A 764 9.35 35.38 36.73
CA SER A 764 10.66 35.52 37.36
C SER A 764 11.85 35.45 36.36
N MET A 765 11.65 35.93 35.14
CA MET A 765 12.63 35.95 34.04
C MET A 765 13.21 37.34 33.77
N ASN A 766 12.92 38.35 34.60
CA ASN A 766 13.36 39.73 34.38
C ASN A 766 14.90 39.86 34.28
N GLU A 767 15.66 39.20 35.18
CA GLU A 767 17.14 39.19 35.11
C GLU A 767 17.71 38.47 33.89
N HIS A 768 16.88 37.65 33.22
CA HIS A 768 17.21 36.86 32.04
C HIS A 768 16.54 37.39 30.76
N PHE A 769 15.95 38.58 30.80
CA PHE A 769 15.31 39.22 29.66
C PHE A 769 16.27 40.18 28.96
N GLN A 770 16.55 39.92 27.68
CA GLN A 770 17.39 40.77 26.84
C GLN A 770 16.57 41.33 25.67
N SER A 771 16.51 42.65 25.57
CA SER A 771 15.81 43.35 24.49
C SER A 771 16.79 44.08 23.57
N LEU A 772 16.56 44.02 22.26
CA LEU A 772 17.34 44.71 21.24
C LEU A 772 16.43 45.23 20.13
N SER A 773 16.48 46.53 19.86
CA SER A 773 15.83 47.12 18.68
C SER A 773 16.72 46.98 17.44
N LEU A 774 16.20 46.34 16.39
CA LEU A 774 16.92 46.14 15.14
C LEU A 774 16.94 47.43 14.31
N GLY A 775 18.12 47.74 13.82
CA GLY A 775 18.41 48.88 12.96
C GLY A 775 19.78 48.70 12.31
N GLN A 776 20.34 49.75 11.73
CA GLN A 776 21.63 49.67 11.04
C GLN A 776 22.74 49.22 12.02
N GLY A 777 23.44 48.14 11.68
CA GLY A 777 24.59 47.63 12.44
C GLY A 777 24.28 46.71 13.64
N GLN A 778 23.01 46.45 13.97
CA GLN A 778 22.62 45.66 15.16
C GLN A 778 22.58 44.14 14.93
N ALA A 779 22.56 43.69 13.67
CA ALA A 779 22.46 42.27 13.28
C ALA A 779 23.52 41.33 13.91
N PRO A 780 24.82 41.71 14.03
CA PRO A 780 25.82 40.87 14.69
C PRO A 780 25.56 40.67 16.18
N ILE A 781 25.05 41.71 16.85
CA ILE A 781 24.72 41.68 18.29
C ILE A 781 23.52 40.75 18.50
N ALA A 782 22.47 40.89 17.69
CA ALA A 782 21.31 40.00 17.71
C ALA A 782 21.72 38.52 17.54
N THR A 783 22.60 38.23 16.58
CA THR A 783 23.10 36.87 16.34
C THR A 783 23.81 36.29 17.57
N ARG A 784 24.64 37.11 18.25
CA ARG A 784 25.34 36.70 19.48
C ARG A 784 24.38 36.52 20.65
N MET A 785 23.39 37.38 20.80
CA MET A 785 22.37 37.31 21.86
C MET A 785 21.59 35.99 21.76
N ILE A 786 21.12 35.61 20.57
CA ILE A 786 20.43 34.33 20.37
C ILE A 786 21.36 33.14 20.69
N ALA A 787 22.60 33.19 20.22
CA ALA A 787 23.56 32.10 20.46
C ALA A 787 23.94 31.94 21.95
N THR A 788 23.92 33.02 22.73
CA THR A 788 24.09 32.97 24.18
C THR A 788 22.82 32.49 24.86
N GLY A 789 21.67 33.11 24.56
CA GLY A 789 20.37 32.78 25.16
C GLY A 789 19.95 31.33 24.98
N THR A 790 20.25 30.74 23.82
CA THR A 790 19.99 29.30 23.57
C THR A 790 20.73 28.36 24.52
N LYS A 791 21.86 28.81 25.10
CA LYS A 791 22.66 28.06 26.07
C LYS A 791 22.30 28.40 27.52
N THR A 792 22.08 29.69 27.82
CA THR A 792 21.83 30.20 29.17
C THR A 792 20.35 30.13 29.58
N GLY A 793 19.43 30.06 28.62
CA GLY A 793 17.99 30.08 28.86
C GLY A 793 17.36 31.47 28.84
N ASP A 794 18.08 32.49 28.38
CA ASP A 794 17.61 33.88 28.37
C ASP A 794 16.44 34.10 27.38
N TRP A 795 15.57 35.04 27.68
CA TRP A 795 14.55 35.51 26.73
C TRP A 795 15.14 36.61 25.86
N VAL A 796 15.08 36.44 24.55
CA VAL A 796 15.63 37.40 23.59
C VAL A 796 14.47 38.05 22.83
N PHE A 797 14.29 39.36 23.01
CA PHE A 797 13.33 40.16 22.26
C PHE A 797 14.04 41.02 21.21
N LEU A 798 13.66 40.82 19.94
CA LEU A 798 14.14 41.60 18.81
C LEU A 798 13.01 42.49 18.29
N ALA A 799 13.11 43.79 18.54
CA ALA A 799 12.11 44.74 18.08
C ALA A 799 12.39 45.23 16.65
N ASN A 800 11.33 45.58 15.92
CA ASN A 800 11.40 46.23 14.60
C ASN A 800 12.14 45.42 13.51
N CYS A 801 11.86 44.12 13.40
CA CYS A 801 12.52 43.24 12.43
C CYS A 801 12.39 43.70 10.96
N HIS A 802 11.27 44.34 10.58
CA HIS A 802 11.07 44.96 9.26
C HIS A 802 12.13 46.01 8.89
N LEU A 803 12.86 46.59 9.84
CA LEU A 803 13.93 47.55 9.56
C LEU A 803 15.27 46.88 9.19
N SER A 804 15.38 45.55 9.28
CA SER A 804 16.61 44.79 9.03
C SER A 804 16.40 43.58 8.12
N LEU A 805 15.67 43.77 7.01
CA LEU A 805 15.32 42.71 6.05
C LEU A 805 16.55 42.00 5.45
N SER A 806 17.66 42.71 5.23
CA SER A 806 18.90 42.11 4.71
C SER A 806 19.52 41.04 5.61
N TRP A 807 19.22 41.06 6.92
CA TRP A 807 19.69 40.05 7.87
C TRP A 807 18.69 38.89 8.07
N MET A 808 17.44 39.05 7.63
CA MET A 808 16.38 38.06 7.84
C MET A 808 16.69 36.67 7.26
N PRO A 809 17.37 36.50 6.09
CA PRO A 809 17.78 35.18 5.62
C PRO A 809 18.74 34.45 6.57
N LYS A 810 19.57 35.20 7.31
CA LYS A 810 20.46 34.63 8.32
C LYS A 810 19.69 34.26 9.59
N LEU A 811 18.72 35.08 10.00
CA LEU A 811 17.82 34.75 11.10
C LEU A 811 17.00 33.48 10.80
N ASP A 812 16.53 33.33 9.56
CA ASP A 812 15.80 32.15 9.11
C ASP A 812 16.62 30.86 9.30
N LYS A 813 17.88 30.86 8.87
CA LYS A 813 18.82 29.76 9.14
C LYS A 813 19.05 29.51 10.63
N ILE A 814 19.06 30.55 11.46
CA ILE A 814 19.18 30.40 12.92
C ILE A 814 17.94 29.68 13.46
N VAL A 815 16.73 30.12 13.09
CA VAL A 815 15.46 29.52 13.51
C VAL A 815 15.36 28.05 13.05
N GLU A 816 15.77 27.74 11.82
CA GLU A 816 15.80 26.35 11.33
C GLU A 816 16.77 25.48 12.15
N ASN A 817 17.93 26.02 12.54
CA ASN A 817 18.87 25.32 13.41
C ASN A 817 18.34 25.10 14.83
N LEU A 818 17.51 26.00 15.36
CA LEU A 818 16.87 25.81 16.68
C LEU A 818 15.99 24.55 16.72
N GLN A 819 15.36 24.20 15.59
CA GLN A 819 14.50 23.01 15.49
C GLN A 819 15.27 21.69 15.59
N THR A 820 16.57 21.68 15.26
CA THR A 820 17.40 20.48 15.23
C THR A 820 18.39 20.38 16.38
N THR A 821 18.74 21.51 17.00
CA THR A 821 19.70 21.58 18.10
C THR A 821 19.04 21.49 19.47
N LYS A 822 19.79 21.04 20.47
CA LYS A 822 19.31 20.99 21.85
C LYS A 822 19.35 22.40 22.45
N VAL A 823 18.18 23.02 22.57
CA VAL A 823 17.99 24.37 23.14
C VAL A 823 17.64 24.28 24.63
N HIS A 824 18.03 25.29 25.41
CA HIS A 824 17.65 25.37 26.83
C HIS A 824 16.11 25.47 27.01
N PRO A 825 15.48 24.73 27.95
CA PRO A 825 14.01 24.70 28.11
C PRO A 825 13.34 26.05 28.39
N ASN A 826 14.05 26.96 29.07
CA ASN A 826 13.51 28.29 29.42
C ASN A 826 13.71 29.34 28.32
N PHE A 827 14.54 29.06 27.30
CA PHE A 827 14.81 30.01 26.22
C PHE A 827 13.53 30.34 25.45
N ARG A 828 13.34 31.61 25.10
CA ARG A 828 12.29 32.07 24.17
C ARG A 828 12.84 33.16 23.26
N LEU A 829 12.45 33.09 21.99
CA LEU A 829 12.74 34.10 20.99
C LEU A 829 11.46 34.89 20.67
N TRP A 830 11.47 36.17 20.99
CA TRP A 830 10.39 37.10 20.72
C TRP A 830 10.81 38.07 19.62
N LEU A 831 9.94 38.29 18.64
CA LEU A 831 10.15 39.18 17.50
C LEU A 831 9.01 40.20 17.45
N SER A 832 9.28 41.44 17.03
CA SER A 832 8.23 42.38 16.63
C SER A 832 8.47 42.94 15.24
N SER A 833 7.41 43.05 14.44
CA SER A 833 7.51 43.56 13.08
C SER A 833 6.18 44.14 12.60
N SER A 834 6.26 45.24 11.84
CA SER A 834 5.17 45.64 10.94
C SER A 834 5.05 44.63 9.80
N PRO A 835 3.85 44.45 9.21
CA PRO A 835 3.65 43.62 8.03
C PRO A 835 4.59 44.02 6.88
N HIS A 836 5.26 43.04 6.27
CA HIS A 836 6.16 43.26 5.14
C HIS A 836 6.23 42.00 4.25
N PRO A 837 6.13 42.11 2.91
CA PRO A 837 6.14 40.95 2.01
C PRO A 837 7.46 40.17 2.03
N ASP A 838 8.61 40.85 2.17
CA ASP A 838 9.93 40.21 2.20
C ASP A 838 10.29 39.56 3.56
N PHE A 839 9.35 39.51 4.52
CA PHE A 839 9.61 38.82 5.78
C PHE A 839 9.65 37.30 5.52
N PRO A 840 10.65 36.55 6.04
CA PRO A 840 10.79 35.14 5.68
C PRO A 840 9.59 34.28 6.04
N LEU A 841 9.03 33.63 5.03
CA LEU A 841 7.87 32.74 5.15
C LEU A 841 8.10 31.62 6.17
N SER A 842 9.30 31.04 6.21
CA SER A 842 9.66 29.96 7.12
C SER A 842 9.62 30.37 8.60
N ILE A 843 10.01 31.61 8.92
CA ILE A 843 9.90 32.13 10.29
C ILE A 843 8.42 32.29 10.66
N LEU A 844 7.58 32.79 9.75
CA LEU A 844 6.14 32.95 9.99
C LEU A 844 5.41 31.61 10.13
N GLN A 845 5.80 30.62 9.34
CA GLN A 845 5.27 29.26 9.42
C GLN A 845 5.69 28.58 10.72
N ALA A 846 6.96 28.72 11.13
CA ALA A 846 7.47 28.11 12.36
C ALA A 846 7.01 28.83 13.64
N GLY A 847 6.68 30.12 13.57
CA GLY A 847 6.34 30.95 14.71
C GLY A 847 4.86 31.06 15.04
N ILE A 848 4.58 31.44 16.30
CA ILE A 848 3.24 31.84 16.75
C ILE A 848 3.13 33.36 16.60
N LYS A 849 2.13 33.82 15.86
CA LYS A 849 1.92 35.24 15.55
C LYS A 849 0.77 35.79 16.39
N MET A 850 0.94 37.02 16.88
CA MET A 850 -0.09 37.73 17.60
C MET A 850 -0.14 39.20 17.19
N THR A 851 -1.34 39.72 16.95
CA THR A 851 -1.57 41.13 16.62
C THR A 851 -1.86 41.91 17.88
N THR A 852 -1.17 43.04 18.06
CA THR A 852 -1.38 43.96 19.18
C THR A 852 -2.15 45.17 18.69
N GLU A 853 -3.44 44.99 18.41
CA GLU A 853 -4.35 46.07 18.00
C GLU A 853 -5.43 46.24 19.08
N PRO A 854 -5.82 47.48 19.43
CA PRO A 854 -6.98 47.69 20.29
C PRO A 854 -8.23 47.09 19.61
N PRO A 855 -9.09 46.37 20.36
CA PRO A 855 -10.28 45.74 19.79
C PRO A 855 -11.26 46.80 19.29
N LYS A 856 -12.08 46.45 18.30
CA LYS A 856 -13.17 47.33 17.83
C LYS A 856 -14.33 47.32 18.84
N GLY A 857 -14.96 48.47 19.00
CA GLY A 857 -16.11 48.70 19.86
C GLY A 857 -15.76 49.16 21.28
N ILE A 858 -16.66 49.97 21.86
CA ILE A 858 -16.52 50.57 23.18
C ILE A 858 -16.50 49.48 24.25
N LYS A 859 -17.42 48.51 24.17
CA LYS A 859 -17.48 47.38 25.10
C LYS A 859 -16.16 46.62 25.18
N ALA A 860 -15.58 46.29 24.02
CA ALA A 860 -14.36 45.51 23.96
C ALA A 860 -13.15 46.30 24.49
N ASN A 861 -13.06 47.59 24.17
CA ASN A 861 -12.04 48.48 24.72
C ASN A 861 -12.14 48.63 26.24
N LEU A 862 -13.34 48.88 26.77
CA LEU A 862 -13.56 48.97 28.22
C LEU A 862 -13.20 47.67 28.91
N LYS A 863 -13.62 46.53 28.36
CA LYS A 863 -13.32 45.20 28.92
C LYS A 863 -11.81 44.97 28.97
N ARG A 864 -11.09 45.33 27.90
CA ARG A 864 -9.63 45.24 27.83
C ARG A 864 -8.94 46.09 28.90
N LEU A 865 -9.30 47.37 29.02
CA LEU A 865 -8.70 48.28 30.00
C LEU A 865 -8.93 47.78 31.44
N TYR A 866 -10.16 47.37 31.76
CA TYR A 866 -10.50 46.87 33.09
C TYR A 866 -9.90 45.49 33.42
N GLN A 867 -9.44 44.73 32.42
CA GLN A 867 -8.68 43.49 32.63
C GLN A 867 -7.18 43.74 32.89
N ILE A 868 -6.66 44.89 32.46
CA ILE A 868 -5.26 45.29 32.69
C ILE A 868 -5.10 45.87 34.11
N ILE A 869 -6.12 46.59 34.60
CA ILE A 869 -6.11 47.21 35.93
C ILE A 869 -6.12 46.14 37.02
N THR A 870 -5.12 46.17 37.89
CA THR A 870 -5.00 45.27 39.06
C THR A 870 -5.89 45.73 40.23
N GLU A 871 -6.24 44.83 41.15
CA GLU A 871 -7.01 45.21 42.35
C GLU A 871 -6.27 46.25 43.21
N ASP A 872 -4.94 46.19 43.24
CA ASP A 872 -4.11 47.15 43.97
C ASP A 872 -4.18 48.55 43.32
N GLN A 873 -4.06 48.63 41.98
CA GLN A 873 -4.23 49.88 41.24
C GLN A 873 -5.65 50.45 41.41
N PHE A 874 -6.68 49.59 41.37
CA PHE A 874 -8.07 50.00 41.54
C PHE A 874 -8.37 50.62 42.92
N ASN A 875 -7.53 50.32 43.92
CA ASN A 875 -7.64 50.82 45.28
C ASN A 875 -6.51 51.79 45.68
N LEU A 876 -5.69 52.25 44.72
CA LEU A 876 -4.47 53.04 44.94
C LEU A 876 -4.75 54.40 45.61
N CYS A 877 -5.79 55.10 45.16
CA CYS A 877 -6.12 56.47 45.58
C CYS A 877 -6.83 56.52 46.95
N GLN A 878 -6.53 57.53 47.76
CA GLN A 878 -7.20 57.75 49.05
C GLN A 878 -8.68 58.11 48.87
N ALA A 879 -9.00 58.91 47.84
CA ALA A 879 -10.36 59.28 47.46
C ALA A 879 -11.02 58.20 46.57
N ARG A 880 -11.12 56.96 47.09
CA ARG A 880 -11.50 55.75 46.33
C ARG A 880 -12.75 55.90 45.47
N GLU A 881 -13.84 56.42 46.02
CA GLU A 881 -15.11 56.55 45.28
C GLU A 881 -14.98 57.55 44.12
N LYS A 882 -14.31 58.69 44.34
CA LYS A 882 -14.09 59.70 43.30
C LYS A 882 -13.19 59.14 42.19
N TYR A 883 -12.10 58.48 42.57
CA TYR A 883 -11.17 57.88 41.64
C TYR A 883 -11.84 56.83 40.76
N LYS A 884 -12.57 55.85 41.32
CA LYS A 884 -13.22 54.80 40.53
C LYS A 884 -14.25 55.33 39.52
N ARG A 885 -14.99 56.38 39.87
CA ARG A 885 -15.97 57.03 38.97
C ARG A 885 -15.29 57.78 37.83
N LEU A 886 -14.21 58.52 38.13
CA LEU A 886 -13.45 59.24 37.12
C LEU A 886 -12.59 58.32 36.27
N LEU A 887 -12.10 57.21 36.82
CA LEU A 887 -11.41 56.14 36.10
C LEU A 887 -12.34 55.52 35.05
N PHE A 888 -13.59 55.20 35.41
CA PHE A 888 -14.57 54.72 34.43
C PHE A 888 -14.82 55.76 33.31
N SER A 889 -14.92 57.04 33.69
CA SER A 889 -15.08 58.15 32.73
C SER A 889 -13.86 58.30 31.82
N LEU A 890 -12.66 58.08 32.34
CA LEU A 890 -11.40 58.09 31.58
C LEU A 890 -11.31 56.90 30.63
N CYS A 891 -11.65 55.69 31.07
CA CYS A 891 -11.70 54.51 30.21
C CYS A 891 -12.70 54.71 29.06
N PHE A 892 -13.87 55.29 29.34
CA PHE A 892 -14.87 55.60 28.33
C PHE A 892 -14.42 56.70 27.36
N PHE A 893 -13.76 57.75 27.88
CA PHE A 893 -13.14 58.79 27.07
C PHE A 893 -12.12 58.20 26.09
N HIS A 894 -11.19 57.39 26.58
CA HIS A 894 -10.18 56.74 25.76
C HIS A 894 -10.81 55.82 24.69
N ALA A 895 -11.80 55.01 25.07
CA ALA A 895 -12.53 54.14 24.15
C ALA A 895 -13.25 54.93 23.03
N ILE A 896 -13.87 56.08 23.35
CA ILE A 896 -14.49 56.94 22.34
C ILE A 896 -13.45 57.49 21.37
N LEU A 897 -12.30 57.96 21.85
CA LEU A 897 -11.27 58.52 20.98
C LEU A 897 -10.72 57.48 20.01
N LEU A 898 -10.49 56.25 20.49
CA LEU A 898 -10.05 55.13 19.67
C LEU A 898 -11.06 54.74 18.59
N GLU A 899 -12.34 54.64 18.96
CA GLU A 899 -13.39 54.14 18.06
C GLU A 899 -13.94 55.21 17.12
N ARG A 900 -13.83 56.49 17.47
CA ARG A 900 -14.35 57.59 16.65
C ARG A 900 -13.66 57.69 15.27
N LYS A 901 -12.48 57.12 15.10
CA LYS A 901 -11.83 56.98 13.78
C LYS A 901 -12.69 56.19 12.78
N LYS A 902 -13.65 55.37 13.25
CA LYS A 902 -14.57 54.62 12.37
C LYS A 902 -15.38 55.53 11.45
N PHE A 903 -15.69 56.76 11.86
CA PHE A 903 -16.47 57.70 11.04
C PHE A 903 -15.62 58.43 9.97
N GLN A 904 -14.36 58.06 9.79
CA GLN A 904 -13.45 58.69 8.84
C GLN A 904 -13.42 60.21 9.05
N GLN A 905 -13.52 61.00 7.98
CA GLN A 905 -13.52 62.47 7.99
C GLN A 905 -14.69 63.10 8.77
N LEU A 906 -15.78 62.36 9.02
CA LEU A 906 -16.89 62.84 9.87
C LEU A 906 -16.57 62.69 11.37
N GLY A 907 -15.63 61.79 11.71
CA GLY A 907 -15.17 61.57 13.07
C GLY A 907 -14.10 62.58 13.48
N TRP A 908 -13.03 62.63 12.68
CA TRP A 908 -11.87 63.50 12.84
C TRP A 908 -11.46 64.06 11.48
N ASN A 909 -11.01 65.31 11.40
CA ASN A 909 -10.45 65.85 10.16
C ASN A 909 -9.14 65.14 9.79
N VAL A 910 -8.33 64.80 10.78
CA VAL A 910 -7.10 63.99 10.64
C VAL A 910 -7.19 62.76 11.53
N ILE A 911 -6.81 61.59 11.01
CA ILE A 911 -6.82 60.35 11.80
C ILE A 911 -5.62 60.37 12.76
N TYR A 912 -5.91 60.48 14.06
CA TYR A 912 -4.91 60.44 15.13
C TYR A 912 -4.76 59.03 15.71
N SER A 913 -3.54 58.69 16.11
CA SER A 913 -3.21 57.39 16.71
C SER A 913 -3.00 57.54 18.22
N PHE A 914 -4.09 57.41 18.98
CA PHE A 914 -4.02 57.34 20.44
C PHE A 914 -3.62 55.93 20.88
N ASN A 915 -2.83 55.81 21.94
CA ASN A 915 -2.27 54.55 22.42
C ASN A 915 -2.49 54.33 23.93
N ASP A 916 -2.09 53.16 24.42
CA ASP A 916 -2.25 52.78 25.83
C ASP A 916 -1.36 53.61 26.77
N ALA A 917 -0.20 54.10 26.29
CA ALA A 917 0.65 54.97 27.10
C ALA A 917 -0.05 56.31 27.40
N ASP A 918 -0.84 56.85 26.46
CA ASP A 918 -1.66 58.04 26.71
C ASP A 918 -2.67 57.78 27.84
N PHE A 919 -3.25 56.57 27.90
CA PHE A 919 -4.18 56.18 28.96
C PHE A 919 -3.45 56.03 30.31
N GLU A 920 -2.34 55.29 30.37
CA GLU A 920 -1.55 55.06 31.58
C GLU A 920 -1.07 56.38 32.21
N VAL A 921 -0.58 57.32 31.40
CA VAL A 921 -0.19 58.65 31.88
C VAL A 921 -1.40 59.39 32.45
N SER A 922 -2.55 59.32 31.80
CA SER A 922 -3.77 59.98 32.27
C SER A 922 -4.32 59.38 33.56
N GLU A 923 -4.24 58.06 33.74
CA GLU A 923 -4.61 57.37 34.97
C GLU A 923 -3.70 57.76 36.14
N ASN A 924 -2.39 57.83 35.90
CA ASN A 924 -1.41 58.27 36.89
C ASN A 924 -1.61 59.73 37.29
N LEU A 925 -1.89 60.61 36.32
CA LEU A 925 -2.23 62.00 36.61
C LEU A 925 -3.51 62.10 37.44
N LEU A 926 -4.52 61.26 37.14
CA LEU A 926 -5.76 61.22 37.88
C LEU A 926 -5.55 60.82 39.34
N SER A 927 -4.76 59.78 39.61
CA SER A 927 -4.50 59.32 40.99
C SER A 927 -3.71 60.35 41.80
N ILE A 928 -2.63 60.91 41.22
CA ILE A 928 -1.77 61.90 41.89
C ILE A 928 -2.57 63.16 42.28
N TYR A 929 -3.33 63.73 41.34
CA TYR A 929 -4.04 64.99 41.58
C TYR A 929 -5.25 64.83 42.52
N LEU A 930 -5.89 63.66 42.54
CA LEU A 930 -6.98 63.40 43.50
C LEU A 930 -6.48 63.20 44.92
N ASP A 931 -5.25 62.72 45.12
CA ASP A 931 -4.63 62.58 46.43
C ASP A 931 -3.98 63.89 46.93
N GLU A 932 -3.40 64.69 46.03
CA GLU A 932 -2.73 65.94 46.40
C GLU A 932 -3.70 67.07 46.76
N TYR A 933 -4.87 67.14 46.10
CA TYR A 933 -5.82 68.24 46.26
C TYR A 933 -7.14 67.79 46.92
N PRO A 934 -7.60 68.43 48.01
CA PRO A 934 -8.86 68.07 48.68
C PRO A 934 -10.11 68.41 47.84
N VAL A 935 -10.02 69.48 47.03
CA VAL A 935 -11.03 69.88 46.05
C VAL A 935 -10.54 69.42 44.68
N THR A 936 -11.40 68.75 43.92
CA THR A 936 -11.04 68.19 42.60
C THR A 936 -10.62 69.31 41.63
N PRO A 937 -9.36 69.32 41.16
CA PRO A 937 -8.85 70.41 40.33
C PRO A 937 -9.23 70.18 38.85
N TRP A 938 -10.49 70.47 38.50
CA TRP A 938 -11.06 70.18 37.17
C TRP A 938 -10.27 70.78 36.02
N ASP A 939 -9.92 72.07 36.10
CA ASP A 939 -9.21 72.76 35.00
C ASP A 939 -7.83 72.13 34.76
N ALA A 940 -7.12 71.76 35.83
CA ALA A 940 -5.82 71.10 35.74
C ALA A 940 -5.94 69.70 35.13
N LEU A 941 -6.87 68.87 35.62
CA LEU A 941 -7.10 67.51 35.10
C LEU A 941 -7.49 67.54 33.62
N LYS A 942 -8.44 68.41 33.24
CA LYS A 942 -8.88 68.56 31.85
C LYS A 942 -7.75 69.02 30.94
N TYR A 943 -6.96 70.01 31.38
CA TYR A 943 -5.86 70.54 30.59
C TYR A 943 -4.72 69.54 30.44
N LEU A 944 -4.33 68.84 31.51
CA LEU A 944 -3.25 67.85 31.44
C LEU A 944 -3.64 66.63 30.60
N ILE A 945 -4.85 66.10 30.79
CA ILE A 945 -5.32 64.93 30.05
C ILE A 945 -5.61 65.30 28.58
N ALA A 946 -6.55 66.22 28.33
CA ALA A 946 -6.98 66.50 26.96
C ALA A 946 -6.17 67.59 26.25
N GLY A 947 -5.63 68.56 26.99
CA GLY A 947 -4.89 69.68 26.40
C GLY A 947 -3.44 69.35 26.07
N VAL A 948 -2.76 68.60 26.94
CA VAL A 948 -1.33 68.26 26.83
C VAL A 948 -1.11 66.84 26.35
N ASN A 949 -1.67 65.85 27.05
CA ASN A 949 -1.40 64.44 26.74
C ASN A 949 -2.05 64.00 25.42
N TYR A 950 -3.38 63.90 25.37
CA TYR A 950 -4.07 63.58 24.11
C TYR A 950 -3.98 64.73 23.08
N GLY A 951 -4.04 65.98 23.55
CA GLY A 951 -3.96 67.17 22.70
C GLY A 951 -2.61 67.36 22.02
N GLY A 952 -1.53 66.75 22.52
CA GLY A 952 -0.22 66.77 21.88
C GLY A 952 -0.19 66.04 20.53
N HIS A 953 -1.09 65.09 20.31
CA HIS A 953 -1.26 64.39 19.03
C HIS A 953 -2.14 65.16 18.03
N VAL A 954 -3.03 66.03 18.55
CA VAL A 954 -4.05 66.70 17.75
C VAL A 954 -3.51 67.99 17.15
N THR A 955 -3.43 68.03 15.81
CA THR A 955 -2.86 69.14 15.05
C THR A 955 -3.90 70.13 14.53
N ASP A 956 -5.16 69.72 14.38
CA ASP A 956 -6.24 70.56 13.85
C ASP A 956 -7.03 71.23 14.98
N ASP A 957 -7.36 72.51 14.81
CA ASP A 957 -8.04 73.30 15.85
C ASP A 957 -9.51 72.86 16.06
N TRP A 958 -10.19 72.37 15.02
CA TRP A 958 -11.57 71.88 15.15
C TRP A 958 -11.60 70.53 15.86
N ASP A 959 -10.66 69.64 15.52
CA ASP A 959 -10.47 68.38 16.24
C ASP A 959 -10.07 68.63 17.70
N ARG A 960 -9.25 69.65 17.98
CA ARG A 960 -8.92 70.05 19.36
C ARG A 960 -10.13 70.53 20.13
N ARG A 961 -11.01 71.32 19.50
CA ARG A 961 -12.29 71.74 20.10
C ARG A 961 -13.16 70.53 20.43
N LEU A 962 -13.21 69.54 19.55
CA LEU A 962 -13.98 68.32 19.76
C LEU A 962 -13.43 67.49 20.93
N LEU A 963 -12.10 67.29 20.99
CA LEU A 963 -11.42 66.64 22.11
C LEU A 963 -11.75 67.33 23.46
N LEU A 964 -11.69 68.67 23.48
CA LEU A 964 -12.05 69.46 24.67
C LEU A 964 -13.55 69.38 25.00
N THR A 965 -14.41 69.16 24.01
CA THR A 965 -15.86 68.97 24.25
C THR A 965 -16.10 67.67 25.00
N TYR A 966 -15.44 66.58 24.58
CA TYR A 966 -15.54 65.28 25.25
C TYR A 966 -15.04 65.31 26.70
N ILE A 967 -13.84 65.85 26.94
CA ILE A 967 -13.31 65.89 28.31
C ILE A 967 -14.19 66.74 29.23
N ASN A 968 -14.75 67.85 28.72
CA ASN A 968 -15.64 68.70 29.52
C ASN A 968 -16.97 68.02 29.86
N GLN A 969 -17.47 67.15 28.96
CA GLN A 969 -18.66 66.36 29.21
C GLN A 969 -18.41 65.29 30.28
N PHE A 970 -17.28 64.57 30.20
CA PHE A 970 -17.02 63.42 31.06
C PHE A 970 -16.40 63.78 32.42
N PHE A 971 -15.63 64.87 32.50
CA PHE A 971 -15.01 65.35 33.73
C PHE A 971 -15.77 66.59 34.24
N CYS A 972 -16.84 66.34 35.00
CA CYS A 972 -17.69 67.39 35.58
C CYS A 972 -18.15 67.02 36.99
N GLU A 973 -18.65 68.01 37.74
CA GLU A 973 -19.13 67.80 39.12
C GLU A 973 -20.31 66.81 39.17
N GLU A 974 -21.13 66.80 38.12
CA GLU A 974 -22.26 65.87 37.95
C GLU A 974 -21.79 64.42 37.82
N ALA A 975 -20.61 64.16 37.25
CA ALA A 975 -20.03 62.83 37.13
C ALA A 975 -19.62 62.24 38.50
N LEU A 976 -19.45 63.08 39.52
CA LEU A 976 -19.17 62.68 40.92
C LEU A 976 -20.40 62.70 41.82
N THR A 977 -21.42 63.51 41.52
CA THR A 977 -22.58 63.70 42.40
C THR A 977 -23.79 62.87 41.99
N ASN A 978 -24.05 62.71 40.68
CA ASN A 978 -25.25 62.04 40.21
C ASN A 978 -25.08 60.51 40.16
N PRO A 979 -25.98 59.72 40.78
CA PRO A 979 -25.97 58.28 40.59
C PRO A 979 -26.35 57.94 39.14
N TYR A 980 -25.61 57.03 38.51
CA TYR A 980 -25.80 56.65 37.10
C TYR A 980 -25.69 57.83 36.12
N HIS A 981 -24.70 58.71 36.34
CA HIS A 981 -24.39 59.80 35.41
C HIS A 981 -24.20 59.24 33.99
N ARG A 982 -24.94 59.78 33.02
CA ARG A 982 -24.91 59.32 31.63
C ARG A 982 -23.72 59.92 30.90
N LEU A 983 -22.94 59.06 30.25
CA LEU A 983 -21.79 59.46 29.44
C LEU A 983 -22.17 59.66 27.97
N SER A 984 -23.39 59.31 27.58
CA SER A 984 -23.92 59.48 26.22
C SER A 984 -25.35 60.00 26.26
N SER A 985 -25.87 60.44 25.10
CA SER A 985 -27.30 60.69 24.88
C SER A 985 -28.14 59.44 25.11
N LEU A 986 -27.57 58.25 24.92
CA LEU A 986 -28.22 56.97 25.16
C LEU A 986 -28.24 56.62 26.67
N PRO A 987 -29.34 56.04 27.18
CA PRO A 987 -29.46 55.67 28.59
C PRO A 987 -28.56 54.49 28.98
N THR A 988 -28.03 53.75 28.01
CA THR A 988 -27.26 52.52 28.20
C THR A 988 -25.86 52.77 28.77
N TYR A 989 -25.24 53.91 28.45
CA TYR A 989 -23.86 54.21 28.85
C TYR A 989 -23.83 55.20 30.01
N TYR A 990 -23.68 54.67 31.22
CA TYR A 990 -23.58 55.43 32.46
C TYR A 990 -22.42 54.97 33.35
N ILE A 991 -22.03 55.79 34.32
CA ILE A 991 -21.05 55.43 35.37
C ILE A 991 -21.72 54.49 36.38
N PRO A 992 -21.24 53.24 36.54
CA PRO A 992 -21.82 52.30 37.51
C PRO A 992 -21.57 52.74 38.96
N ARG A 993 -22.35 52.18 39.89
CA ARG A 993 -22.17 52.44 41.34
C ARG A 993 -20.84 51.87 41.83
N ASP A 994 -20.33 52.45 42.91
CA ASP A 994 -19.13 51.93 43.57
C ASP A 994 -19.30 50.46 43.96
N GLY A 995 -18.23 49.69 43.77
CA GLY A 995 -18.22 48.25 43.89
C GLY A 995 -16.81 47.69 43.73
N SER A 996 -16.72 46.35 43.66
CA SER A 996 -15.49 45.64 43.29
C SER A 996 -15.18 45.82 41.81
N LEU A 997 -13.91 45.58 41.42
CA LEU A 997 -13.48 45.58 40.02
C LEU A 997 -14.36 44.65 39.16
N GLU A 998 -14.71 43.48 39.69
CA GLU A 998 -15.60 42.51 39.03
C GLU A 998 -17.02 43.06 38.80
N SER A 999 -17.54 43.90 39.68
CA SER A 999 -18.85 44.55 39.47
C SER A 999 -18.83 45.50 38.26
N TYR A 1000 -17.71 46.22 38.05
CA TYR A 1000 -17.54 47.08 36.87
C TYR A 1000 -17.43 46.24 35.60
N LEU A 1001 -16.66 45.15 35.63
CA LEU A 1001 -16.55 44.20 34.52
C LEU A 1001 -17.91 43.56 34.16
N ASN A 1002 -18.72 43.19 35.16
CA ASN A 1002 -20.06 42.64 34.94
C ASN A 1002 -20.98 43.64 34.24
N TYR A 1003 -20.92 44.92 34.61
CA TYR A 1003 -21.66 45.96 33.90
C TYR A 1003 -21.16 46.13 32.45
N VAL A 1004 -19.84 46.17 32.23
CA VAL A 1004 -19.27 46.25 30.87
C VAL A 1004 -19.71 45.06 30.01
N ASN A 1005 -19.82 43.85 30.56
CA ASN A 1005 -20.28 42.67 29.81
C ASN A 1005 -21.74 42.77 29.32
N VAL A 1006 -22.59 43.58 29.99
CA VAL A 1006 -23.99 43.79 29.62
C VAL A 1006 -24.16 44.86 28.53
N LEU A 1007 -23.11 45.64 28.22
CA LEU A 1007 -23.16 46.63 27.14
C LEU A 1007 -23.39 45.96 25.77
N PRO A 1008 -24.01 46.68 24.81
CA PRO A 1008 -24.22 46.17 23.45
C PRO A 1008 -22.88 45.96 22.75
N ASN A 1009 -22.84 44.97 21.84
CA ASN A 1009 -21.66 44.71 21.00
C ASN A 1009 -21.54 45.69 19.83
N THR A 1010 -22.66 46.28 19.41
CA THR A 1010 -22.71 47.30 18.35
C THR A 1010 -22.91 48.68 18.95
N ASP A 1011 -21.97 49.58 18.68
CA ASP A 1011 -22.04 50.96 19.15
C ASP A 1011 -22.77 51.86 18.14
N ARG A 1012 -23.90 52.40 18.58
CA ARG A 1012 -24.68 53.35 17.79
C ARG A 1012 -23.93 54.69 17.60
N PRO A 1013 -24.08 55.39 16.47
CA PRO A 1013 -23.48 56.71 16.22
C PRO A 1013 -23.72 57.72 17.34
N GLU A 1014 -24.90 57.70 17.92
CA GLU A 1014 -25.33 58.59 19.00
C GLU A 1014 -24.47 58.41 20.25
N THR A 1015 -23.88 57.23 20.46
CA THR A 1015 -22.91 56.98 21.54
C THR A 1015 -21.72 57.93 21.45
N PHE A 1016 -21.30 58.26 20.24
CA PHE A 1016 -20.19 59.16 19.93
C PHE A 1016 -20.65 60.62 19.75
N GLY A 1017 -21.93 60.93 19.95
CA GLY A 1017 -22.50 62.25 19.64
C GLY A 1017 -22.62 62.52 18.13
N GLN A 1018 -22.70 61.47 17.31
CA GLN A 1018 -22.90 61.56 15.86
C GLN A 1018 -24.36 61.30 15.47
N HIS A 1019 -24.75 61.78 14.29
CA HIS A 1019 -26.03 61.44 13.66
C HIS A 1019 -25.99 60.01 13.08
N PRO A 1020 -27.10 59.23 13.08
CA PRO A 1020 -27.14 57.87 12.52
C PRO A 1020 -26.52 57.73 11.12
N ASN A 1021 -26.75 58.71 10.25
CA ASN A 1021 -26.19 58.73 8.88
C ASN A 1021 -24.66 58.78 8.81
N ALA A 1022 -23.96 59.15 9.89
CA ALA A 1022 -22.50 59.26 9.89
C ALA A 1022 -21.81 57.91 9.69
N ASP A 1023 -22.44 56.80 10.11
CA ASP A 1023 -21.89 55.45 9.95
C ASP A 1023 -22.10 54.90 8.52
N ILE A 1024 -23.06 55.40 7.74
CA ILE A 1024 -23.43 54.82 6.43
C ILE A 1024 -22.23 54.78 5.47
N ALA A 1025 -21.50 55.90 5.33
CA ALA A 1025 -20.35 55.96 4.43
C ALA A 1025 -19.24 55.01 4.85
N SER A 1026 -18.99 54.89 6.16
CA SER A 1026 -17.99 53.98 6.72
C SER A 1026 -18.37 52.52 6.53
N LEU A 1027 -19.61 52.16 6.89
CA LEU A 1027 -20.14 50.79 6.74
C LEU A 1027 -20.18 50.34 5.29
N ASN A 1028 -20.53 51.23 4.35
CA ASN A 1028 -20.44 50.95 2.91
C ASN A 1028 -18.99 50.66 2.49
N SER A 1029 -18.03 51.46 2.97
CA SER A 1029 -16.61 51.25 2.68
C SER A 1029 -16.09 49.93 3.27
N GLU A 1030 -16.47 49.60 4.51
CA GLU A 1030 -16.10 48.34 5.15
C GLU A 1030 -16.70 47.14 4.41
N THR A 1031 -17.98 47.22 4.05
CA THR A 1031 -18.67 46.17 3.28
C THR A 1031 -18.02 45.97 1.92
N ARG A 1032 -17.73 47.06 1.19
CA ARG A 1032 -17.05 46.98 -0.11
C ARG A 1032 -15.68 46.33 0.03
N SER A 1033 -14.88 46.76 1.00
CA SER A 1033 -13.56 46.17 1.27
C SER A 1033 -13.65 44.69 1.64
N MET A 1034 -14.64 44.29 2.44
CA MET A 1034 -14.89 42.89 2.78
C MET A 1034 -15.25 42.06 1.54
N CYS A 1035 -16.19 42.53 0.73
CA CYS A 1035 -16.62 41.85 -0.50
C CYS A 1035 -15.48 41.72 -1.53
N GLU A 1036 -14.73 42.80 -1.79
CA GLU A 1036 -13.57 42.79 -2.69
C GLU A 1036 -12.48 41.84 -2.21
N THR A 1037 -12.20 41.84 -0.89
CA THR A 1037 -11.21 40.94 -0.31
C THR A 1037 -11.65 39.48 -0.46
N LEU A 1038 -12.89 39.14 -0.11
CA LEU A 1038 -13.44 37.78 -0.28
C LEU A 1038 -13.46 37.36 -1.76
N MET A 1039 -13.75 38.28 -2.67
CA MET A 1039 -13.70 38.02 -4.11
C MET A 1039 -12.29 37.70 -4.59
N SER A 1040 -11.26 38.35 -4.04
CA SER A 1040 -9.87 38.03 -4.37
C SER A 1040 -9.42 36.65 -3.85
N LEU A 1041 -10.11 36.09 -2.85
CA LEU A 1041 -9.87 34.73 -2.35
C LEU A 1041 -10.49 33.66 -3.23
N GLN A 1042 -11.59 33.98 -3.93
CA GLN A 1042 -12.23 33.04 -4.82
C GLN A 1042 -11.29 32.65 -5.97
N ILE A 1043 -11.33 31.37 -6.36
CA ILE A 1043 -10.65 30.91 -7.57
C ILE A 1043 -11.25 31.71 -8.71
N GLN A 1044 -10.43 32.50 -9.41
CA GLN A 1044 -10.81 33.17 -10.65
C GLN A 1044 -11.09 32.12 -11.72
N THR A 1045 -12.24 31.45 -11.62
CA THR A 1045 -12.88 30.81 -12.75
C THR A 1045 -13.38 31.96 -13.60
N SER A 1046 -12.62 32.26 -14.66
CA SER A 1046 -12.93 33.29 -15.65
C SER A 1046 -14.29 32.99 -16.28
N SER A 1047 -15.33 33.53 -15.66
CA SER A 1047 -16.71 33.59 -16.15
C SER A 1047 -16.95 34.84 -17.01
N GLY A 1048 -15.88 35.52 -17.42
CA GLY A 1048 -15.89 36.54 -18.46
C GLY A 1048 -15.21 35.97 -19.69
N THR A 1049 -15.76 36.29 -20.86
CA THR A 1049 -15.27 36.03 -22.23
C THR A 1049 -13.88 36.66 -22.50
N ALA A 1050 -12.90 36.31 -21.70
CA ALA A 1050 -11.48 36.40 -22.00
C ALA A 1050 -11.03 34.95 -22.15
N GLU A 1051 -10.85 34.53 -23.40
CA GLU A 1051 -10.31 33.21 -23.78
C GLU A 1051 -9.23 32.79 -22.77
N LEU A 1052 -9.43 31.62 -22.15
CA LEU A 1052 -8.47 31.03 -21.22
C LEU A 1052 -7.09 31.06 -21.88
N LYS A 1053 -6.09 31.65 -21.22
CA LYS A 1053 -4.69 31.45 -21.64
C LYS A 1053 -4.31 29.96 -21.66
N GLU A 1054 -5.07 29.12 -20.94
CA GLU A 1054 -4.97 27.66 -20.95
C GLU A 1054 -5.63 27.00 -22.18
N GLU A 1055 -6.60 27.63 -22.84
CA GLU A 1055 -7.15 27.15 -24.13
C GLU A 1055 -6.21 27.41 -25.31
N LYS A 1056 -5.18 28.25 -25.17
CA LYS A 1056 -4.13 28.40 -26.19
C LYS A 1056 -3.29 27.14 -26.43
N VAL A 1057 -3.47 26.09 -25.62
CA VAL A 1057 -2.84 24.77 -25.83
C VAL A 1057 -3.72 23.83 -26.66
N ARG A 1058 -4.83 24.29 -27.25
CA ARG A 1058 -5.36 23.67 -28.48
C ARG A 1058 -4.56 24.20 -29.68
N LEU A 1059 -3.46 23.53 -30.01
CA LEU A 1059 -2.69 23.81 -31.22
C LEU A 1059 -3.63 23.79 -32.45
N PRO A 1060 -3.50 24.75 -33.39
CA PRO A 1060 -4.04 24.54 -34.73
C PRO A 1060 -3.26 23.38 -35.36
N TYR A 1061 -4.01 22.42 -35.89
CA TYR A 1061 -3.50 21.31 -36.69
C TYR A 1061 -2.55 21.85 -37.77
N VAL A 1062 -1.24 21.62 -37.64
CA VAL A 1062 -0.26 21.86 -38.71
C VAL A 1062 0.07 20.51 -39.31
N PRO A 1063 -0.26 20.25 -40.60
CA PRO A 1063 0.08 18.99 -41.25
C PRO A 1063 1.60 18.80 -41.33
N LEU A 1064 2.06 17.60 -40.97
CA LEU A 1064 3.44 17.11 -41.07
C LEU A 1064 3.89 16.88 -42.53
N SER A 1065 3.74 17.87 -43.41
CA SER A 1065 4.28 17.83 -44.78
C SER A 1065 5.48 18.73 -45.02
N ASP A 1066 5.94 19.51 -44.03
CA ASP A 1066 7.15 20.33 -44.15
C ASP A 1066 7.97 20.36 -42.83
N VAL A 1067 8.64 19.26 -42.48
CA VAL A 1067 9.87 19.21 -41.66
C VAL A 1067 10.79 18.13 -42.19
#